data_AF-A0ABD4TIB5-F1
#
_entry.id   AF-A0ABD4TIB5-F1
#
_cell.length_a   1.000
_cell.length_b   1.000
_cell.length_c   1.000
_cell.angle_alpha   90.00
_cell.angle_beta   90.00
_cell.angle_gamma   90.00
#
_symmetry.space_group_name_H-M   'P 1'
#
loop_
_entity.id
_entity.type
_entity.pdbx_description
1 polymer ?
#
loop_
_entity_poly.entity_id
_entity_poly.type
_entity_poly.pdbx_seq_one_letter_code
_entity_poly.pdbx_strand_id
1 'polypeptide(L)'
;MRAQIPSNIQREHILRAITEIKEQGCPPHNKSTKYDLIYLGKRYPPKYVISLANEFANGELFNVSKFSGGEETNKRLRLLGFEIVEKEDDTRYPTNSYSWTVTSDNNALKRMDKSVFLHHGTVIPFEMRSFFGIEDLNAGEKRSVKLFFDGIAYFADIEMTKHDSSRSRLIWKTDFSSELRAAFPSIYDLFRHEEDKVTDAPCMQFERTAAQDEYIVSFDMAAQERQLEGKTRRADNSSLSQETDLPLWIFHQRFIQFQEAVKQKSGKEFVSFNEGLPSEWESYKQDIYEEGRSRLNFRNWVKEQIGTGHLLKCVIYAIEIDIKATKLRNNLVRWENRWGETARAQHSLYQALEDSKRCEAFESALFDFYRDIIAPESAFDAFANLMGRRYNLLAYLFFLKDREEYTPIAPQQLDKALTLLDVPLKTNRRCSWENYRSYNQVLKQVLKALEGEGLEDVSLLDAHSFCWMISHLVSDSQQEIPPAATVEPLIIDHSVEVLPPSMFSNDSDEELENGQSSGVDYGEKQRLNEYFGKLAEDEALRCEKERLRHAGREDLADAAKSVSNDPRLGYDIASFNEDGSKRYIEVKAVRPHKRFARFYLSSNELQKSRDLQPNYYYYFVFQVKTKPYVRCIEASELEERFLRPNQYSVTVPFKIHR
;
A
#
# COMPACT_ATOMS: atom_id res chain seq x y z
N MET A 1 -45.53 5.63 29.66
CA MET A 1 -44.72 6.35 30.67
C MET A 1 -43.31 5.80 30.63
N ARG A 2 -42.27 6.65 30.54
CA ARG A 2 -40.87 6.22 30.69
C ARG A 2 -40.60 5.93 32.16
N ALA A 3 -40.05 4.76 32.48
CA ALA A 3 -39.67 4.39 33.83
C ALA A 3 -38.26 4.91 34.13
N GLN A 4 -38.06 5.52 35.29
CA GLN A 4 -36.73 5.97 35.72
C GLN A 4 -35.85 4.78 36.07
N ILE A 5 -34.54 4.91 35.82
CA ILE A 5 -33.54 3.90 36.22
C ILE A 5 -33.56 3.78 37.75
N PRO A 6 -33.71 2.56 38.32
CA PRO A 6 -33.77 2.39 39.77
C PRO A 6 -32.51 2.88 40.49
N SER A 7 -32.70 3.69 41.54
CA SER A 7 -31.61 4.33 42.29
C SER A 7 -30.78 3.36 43.13
N ASN A 8 -31.24 2.12 43.31
CA ASN A 8 -30.56 1.08 44.06
C ASN A 8 -29.53 0.29 43.23
N ILE A 9 -29.39 0.55 41.93
CA ILE A 9 -28.32 -0.03 41.11
C ILE A 9 -26.97 0.59 41.52
N GLN A 10 -26.10 -0.20 42.14
CA GLN A 10 -24.76 0.20 42.58
C GLN A 10 -23.67 -0.24 41.59
N ARG A 11 -22.43 0.21 41.81
CA ARG A 11 -21.28 -0.02 40.91
C ARG A 11 -21.00 -1.51 40.72
N GLU A 12 -21.19 -2.31 41.77
CA GLU A 12 -20.98 -3.75 41.79
C GLU A 12 -21.93 -4.49 40.83
N HIS A 13 -23.17 -4.02 40.72
CA HIS A 13 -24.15 -4.57 39.78
C HIS A 13 -23.77 -4.28 38.32
N ILE A 14 -23.20 -3.10 38.06
CA ILE A 14 -22.66 -2.73 36.73
C ILE A 14 -21.49 -3.64 36.36
N LEU A 15 -20.56 -3.91 37.30
CA LEU A 15 -19.42 -4.79 37.07
C LEU A 15 -19.87 -6.22 36.75
N ARG A 16 -20.87 -6.74 37.48
CA ARG A 16 -21.46 -8.06 37.19
C ARG A 16 -22.11 -8.11 35.81
N ALA A 17 -22.84 -7.06 35.41
CA ALA A 17 -23.42 -6.95 34.08
C ALA A 17 -22.36 -6.92 32.96
N ILE A 18 -21.23 -6.25 33.17
CA ILE A 18 -20.11 -6.24 32.23
C ILE A 18 -19.49 -7.63 32.10
N THR A 19 -19.31 -8.36 33.21
CA THR A 19 -18.81 -9.74 33.20
C THR A 19 -19.75 -10.67 32.44
N GLU A 20 -21.06 -10.57 32.67
CA GLU A 20 -22.07 -11.37 31.95
C GLU A 20 -22.00 -11.12 30.43
N ILE A 21 -21.91 -9.86 30.01
CA ILE A 21 -21.77 -9.48 28.58
C ILE A 21 -20.46 -10.04 28.00
N LYS A 22 -19.39 -10.12 28.79
CA LYS A 22 -18.09 -10.67 28.36
C LYS A 22 -18.16 -12.18 28.12
N GLU A 23 -18.92 -12.91 28.94
CA GLU A 23 -19.03 -14.37 28.86
C GLU A 23 -20.05 -14.83 27.81
N GLN A 24 -21.20 -14.15 27.73
CA GLN A 24 -22.33 -14.58 26.89
C GLN A 24 -22.51 -13.73 25.63
N GLY A 25 -21.80 -12.60 25.52
CA GLY A 25 -21.94 -11.65 24.43
C GLY A 25 -23.16 -10.73 24.56
N CYS A 26 -23.29 -9.79 23.62
CA CYS A 26 -24.42 -8.87 23.56
C CYS A 26 -25.33 -9.21 22.36
N PRO A 27 -26.65 -9.38 22.56
CA PRO A 27 -27.60 -9.56 21.46
C PRO A 27 -27.54 -8.41 20.44
N PRO A 28 -27.65 -8.67 19.12
CA PRO A 28 -27.51 -7.64 18.08
C PRO A 28 -28.43 -6.41 18.25
N HIS A 29 -29.65 -6.62 18.75
CA HIS A 29 -30.65 -5.55 18.99
C HIS A 29 -30.36 -4.69 20.22
N ASN A 30 -29.43 -5.11 21.08
CA ASN A 30 -29.03 -4.40 22.30
C ASN A 30 -27.67 -3.71 22.18
N LYS A 31 -27.09 -3.67 20.97
CA LYS A 31 -25.89 -2.89 20.67
C LYS A 31 -26.16 -1.39 20.84
N SER A 32 -25.15 -0.66 21.31
CA SER A 32 -25.17 0.79 21.41
C SER A 32 -25.25 1.44 20.03
N THR A 33 -26.04 2.50 19.90
CA THR A 33 -26.15 3.27 18.67
C THR A 33 -25.32 4.54 18.68
N LYS A 34 -25.26 5.24 19.83
CA LYS A 34 -24.64 6.57 19.95
C LYS A 34 -23.53 6.68 20.99
N TYR A 35 -23.63 5.96 22.11
CA TYR A 35 -22.65 6.02 23.20
C TYR A 35 -22.17 4.62 23.57
N ASP A 36 -20.89 4.50 23.91
CA ASP A 36 -20.26 3.30 24.46
C ASP A 36 -19.79 3.55 25.90
N LEU A 37 -19.94 2.53 26.75
CA LEU A 37 -19.29 2.48 28.06
C LEU A 37 -17.91 1.85 27.89
N ILE A 38 -16.89 2.51 28.42
CA ILE A 38 -15.50 2.01 28.43
C ILE A 38 -15.19 1.38 29.78
N TYR A 39 -14.74 0.13 29.76
CA TYR A 39 -14.22 -0.55 30.93
C TYR A 39 -13.03 -1.44 30.55
N LEU A 40 -11.86 -1.17 31.13
CA LEU A 40 -10.58 -1.84 30.84
C LEU A 40 -10.25 -1.87 29.33
N GLY A 41 -10.44 -0.73 28.64
CA GLY A 41 -10.17 -0.58 27.21
C GLY A 41 -11.18 -1.25 26.26
N LYS A 42 -12.26 -1.86 26.79
CA LYS A 42 -13.32 -2.49 25.98
C LYS A 42 -14.62 -1.69 26.00
N ARG A 43 -15.36 -1.73 24.88
CA ARG A 43 -16.61 -1.01 24.65
C ARG A 43 -17.83 -1.88 24.97
N TYR A 44 -18.75 -1.36 25.76
CA TYR A 44 -20.00 -2.04 26.15
C TYR A 44 -21.22 -1.15 25.90
N PRO A 45 -22.37 -1.72 25.53
CA PRO A 45 -23.60 -0.95 25.29
C PRO A 45 -24.22 -0.42 26.60
N PRO A 46 -24.23 0.91 26.85
CA PRO A 46 -24.62 1.48 28.16
C PRO A 46 -26.04 1.09 28.61
N LYS A 47 -26.98 1.07 27.66
CA LYS A 47 -28.38 0.76 27.94
C LYS A 47 -28.60 -0.69 28.34
N TYR A 48 -27.88 -1.61 27.69
CA TYR A 48 -27.97 -3.02 28.00
C TYR A 48 -27.25 -3.36 29.30
N VAL A 49 -26.13 -2.68 29.60
CA VAL A 49 -25.44 -2.79 30.89
C VAL A 49 -26.37 -2.43 32.05
N ILE A 50 -27.15 -1.34 31.95
CA ILE A 50 -28.15 -0.97 32.98
C ILE A 50 -29.29 -2.00 33.07
N SER A 51 -29.71 -2.55 31.93
CA SER A 51 -30.77 -3.57 31.87
C SER A 51 -30.42 -4.82 32.68
N LEU A 52 -29.21 -5.34 32.49
CA LEU A 52 -28.66 -6.49 33.21
C LEU A 52 -28.30 -6.16 34.67
N ALA A 53 -27.78 -4.96 34.92
CA ALA A 53 -27.47 -4.55 36.29
C ALA A 53 -28.73 -4.48 37.17
N ASN A 54 -29.89 -4.19 36.58
CA ASN A 54 -31.15 -4.24 37.29
C ASN A 54 -31.57 -5.67 37.66
N GLU A 55 -31.25 -6.66 36.83
CA GLU A 55 -31.49 -8.07 37.16
C GLU A 55 -30.70 -8.48 38.40
N PHE A 56 -29.44 -8.05 38.50
CA PHE A 56 -28.62 -8.31 39.69
C PHE A 56 -29.07 -7.53 40.93
N ALA A 57 -29.64 -6.33 40.75
CA ALA A 57 -30.08 -5.48 41.85
C ALA A 57 -31.49 -5.84 42.37
N ASN A 58 -32.38 -6.25 41.48
CA ASN A 58 -33.82 -6.35 41.71
C ASN A 58 -34.44 -7.70 41.29
N GLY A 59 -33.65 -8.62 40.72
CA GLY A 59 -34.11 -9.95 40.29
C GLY A 59 -34.88 -9.96 38.96
N GLU A 60 -34.99 -8.83 38.27
CA GLU A 60 -35.74 -8.70 37.01
C GLU A 60 -34.96 -7.92 35.95
N LEU A 61 -34.95 -8.42 34.71
CA LEU A 61 -34.34 -7.73 33.57
C LEU A 61 -35.09 -6.42 33.27
N PHE A 62 -34.40 -5.28 33.35
CA PHE A 62 -35.08 -3.99 33.12
C PHE A 62 -35.26 -3.75 31.63
N ASN A 63 -36.51 -3.70 31.17
CA ASN A 63 -36.82 -3.59 29.75
C ASN A 63 -36.19 -2.33 29.14
N VAL A 64 -35.27 -2.55 28.19
CA VAL A 64 -34.54 -1.49 27.46
C VAL A 64 -35.46 -0.54 26.71
N SER A 65 -36.72 -0.86 26.45
CA SER A 65 -37.68 0.08 25.84
C SER A 65 -38.26 1.10 26.83
N LYS A 66 -38.14 0.86 28.15
CA LYS A 66 -38.79 1.68 29.20
C LYS A 66 -37.99 2.92 29.64
N PHE A 67 -36.71 3.02 29.29
CA PHE A 67 -35.83 4.15 29.67
C PHE A 67 -34.99 4.64 28.49
N SER A 68 -34.41 5.84 28.59
CA SER A 68 -33.61 6.43 27.51
C SER A 68 -32.14 6.04 27.60
N GLY A 69 -31.56 5.58 26.48
CA GLY A 69 -30.14 5.17 26.41
C GLY A 69 -29.15 6.34 26.27
N GLY A 70 -29.65 7.58 26.27
CA GLY A 70 -28.87 8.81 26.17
C GLY A 70 -28.53 9.35 27.56
N GLU A 71 -28.85 10.62 27.81
CA GLU A 71 -28.40 11.34 29.00
C GLU A 71 -28.75 10.68 30.34
N GLU A 72 -29.94 10.08 30.46
CA GLU A 72 -30.37 9.39 31.69
C GLU A 72 -29.47 8.19 32.05
N THR A 73 -29.20 7.32 31.07
CA THR A 73 -28.32 6.14 31.21
C THR A 73 -26.87 6.58 31.44
N ASN A 74 -26.39 7.53 30.63
CA ASN A 74 -25.01 8.00 30.67
C ASN A 74 -24.70 8.71 31.98
N LYS A 75 -25.61 9.57 32.47
CA LYS A 75 -25.46 10.27 33.74
C LYS A 75 -25.40 9.29 34.92
N ARG A 76 -26.23 8.24 34.92
CA ARG A 76 -26.19 7.22 35.99
C ARG A 76 -24.87 6.46 36.00
N LEU A 77 -24.37 6.06 34.83
CA LEU A 77 -23.10 5.32 34.71
C LEU A 77 -21.90 6.19 35.09
N ARG A 78 -21.89 7.47 34.69
CA ARG A 78 -20.86 8.45 35.11
C ARG A 78 -20.87 8.67 36.63
N LEU A 79 -22.04 8.80 37.25
CA LEU A 79 -22.17 8.92 38.71
C LEU A 79 -21.63 7.69 39.47
N LEU A 80 -21.71 6.51 38.86
CA LEU A 80 -21.14 5.28 39.40
C LEU A 80 -19.65 5.10 39.06
N GLY A 81 -19.02 6.08 38.40
CA GLY A 81 -17.59 6.12 38.08
C GLY A 81 -17.20 5.35 36.81
N PHE A 82 -18.07 5.26 35.81
CA PHE A 82 -17.77 4.65 34.52
C PHE A 82 -17.63 5.72 33.42
N GLU A 83 -16.68 5.48 32.52
CA GLU A 83 -16.43 6.34 31.38
C GLU A 83 -17.43 6.05 30.25
N ILE A 84 -17.99 7.11 29.66
CA ILE A 84 -18.92 7.03 28.54
C ILE A 84 -18.38 7.90 27.41
N VAL A 85 -18.16 7.28 26.25
CA VAL A 85 -17.69 7.94 25.02
C VAL A 85 -18.80 7.96 23.96
N GLU A 86 -18.82 8.99 23.12
CA GLU A 86 -19.69 9.07 21.95
C GLU A 86 -19.07 8.28 20.78
N LYS A 87 -19.89 7.65 19.94
CA LYS A 87 -19.41 7.02 18.72
C LYS A 87 -19.10 8.09 17.69
N GLU A 88 -17.90 8.07 17.11
CA GLU A 88 -17.56 8.90 15.96
C GLU A 88 -18.43 8.51 14.75
N ASP A 89 -18.93 9.52 14.06
CA ASP A 89 -20.08 9.46 13.16
C ASP A 89 -19.63 9.11 11.71
N ASP A 90 -19.49 7.82 11.41
CA ASP A 90 -19.10 7.28 10.09
C ASP A 90 -20.20 7.39 9.00
N THR A 91 -21.10 8.38 9.12
CA THR A 91 -22.26 8.56 8.20
C THR A 91 -22.30 9.91 7.48
N ARG A 92 -21.35 10.83 7.72
CA ARG A 92 -21.30 12.15 7.07
C ARG A 92 -20.86 12.10 5.60
N TYR A 93 -20.08 11.07 5.22
CA TYR A 93 -19.48 10.96 3.89
C TYR A 93 -19.76 9.60 3.24
N PRO A 94 -19.89 9.52 1.90
CA PRO A 94 -19.84 10.64 0.96
C PRO A 94 -21.18 11.41 0.89
N THR A 95 -21.12 12.74 0.89
CA THR A 95 -22.28 13.59 0.59
C THR A 95 -22.30 13.89 -0.91
N ASN A 96 -23.37 13.53 -1.61
CA ASN A 96 -23.50 13.69 -3.07
C ASN A 96 -24.60 14.70 -3.42
N SER A 97 -24.32 15.66 -4.31
CA SER A 97 -25.32 16.60 -4.85
C SER A 97 -24.90 17.06 -6.24
N TYR A 98 -25.76 16.84 -7.23
CA TYR A 98 -25.46 17.10 -8.66
C TYR A 98 -24.13 16.44 -9.08
N SER A 99 -23.20 17.23 -9.59
CA SER A 99 -21.87 16.83 -10.03
C SER A 99 -20.82 16.84 -8.91
N TRP A 100 -21.22 17.06 -7.65
CA TRP A 100 -20.33 17.15 -6.50
C TRP A 100 -20.46 15.95 -5.58
N THR A 101 -19.32 15.49 -5.05
CA THR A 101 -19.22 14.48 -4.02
C THR A 101 -18.19 14.94 -2.97
N VAL A 102 -18.62 15.21 -1.74
CA VAL A 102 -17.68 15.45 -0.62
C VAL A 102 -17.38 14.09 0.02
N THR A 103 -16.10 13.72 0.07
CA THR A 103 -15.63 12.40 0.54
C THR A 103 -15.06 12.45 1.96
N SER A 104 -14.68 13.64 2.45
CA SER A 104 -14.32 13.90 3.84
C SER A 104 -14.47 15.39 4.17
N ASP A 105 -14.24 15.82 5.42
CA ASP A 105 -14.28 17.25 5.79
C ASP A 105 -13.27 18.08 4.97
N ASN A 106 -12.21 17.44 4.44
CA ASN A 106 -11.15 18.10 3.69
C ASN A 106 -11.17 17.80 2.19
N ASN A 107 -11.96 16.84 1.69
CA ASN A 107 -11.93 16.45 0.27
C ASN A 107 -13.30 16.52 -0.41
N ALA A 108 -13.35 17.14 -1.59
CA ALA A 108 -14.49 17.17 -2.48
C ALA A 108 -14.10 16.87 -3.94
N LEU A 109 -14.98 16.19 -4.67
CA LEU A 109 -14.83 15.86 -6.08
C LEU A 109 -15.92 16.57 -6.87
N LYS A 110 -15.53 17.25 -7.95
CA LYS A 110 -16.41 17.83 -8.96
C LYS A 110 -16.23 17.08 -10.27
N ARG A 111 -17.23 16.32 -10.70
CA ARG A 111 -17.29 15.84 -12.09
C ARG A 111 -17.38 17.06 -13.00
N MET A 112 -16.37 17.25 -13.85
CA MET A 112 -16.32 18.42 -14.72
C MET A 112 -17.42 18.32 -15.78
N ASP A 113 -18.10 19.43 -16.02
CA ASP A 113 -19.19 19.53 -16.99
C ASP A 113 -18.98 20.76 -17.86
N LYS A 114 -19.93 21.03 -18.76
CA LYS A 114 -19.91 22.17 -19.66
C LYS A 114 -19.63 23.51 -18.96
N SER A 115 -20.07 23.68 -17.70
CA SER A 115 -19.85 24.93 -16.97
C SER A 115 -18.38 25.17 -16.60
N VAL A 116 -17.68 24.11 -16.20
CA VAL A 116 -16.24 24.16 -15.87
C VAL A 116 -15.43 24.61 -17.08
N PHE A 117 -15.78 24.13 -18.28
CA PHE A 117 -15.02 24.41 -19.50
C PHE A 117 -15.42 25.72 -20.21
N LEU A 118 -16.71 26.05 -20.25
CA LEU A 118 -17.22 27.16 -21.08
C LEU A 118 -17.67 28.40 -20.29
N HIS A 119 -17.82 28.29 -18.97
CA HIS A 119 -18.41 29.36 -18.14
C HIS A 119 -17.50 29.82 -16.99
N HIS A 120 -16.20 29.48 -17.05
CA HIS A 120 -15.18 29.93 -16.10
C HIS A 120 -15.54 29.67 -14.63
N GLY A 121 -16.30 28.60 -14.35
CA GLY A 121 -16.78 28.33 -13.01
C GLY A 121 -17.77 27.19 -12.91
N THR A 122 -18.26 26.95 -11.70
CA THR A 122 -19.23 25.91 -11.37
C THR A 122 -20.19 26.36 -10.27
N VAL A 123 -21.41 25.84 -10.27
CA VAL A 123 -22.35 26.01 -9.15
C VAL A 123 -21.90 25.15 -7.96
N ILE A 124 -21.99 25.69 -6.75
CA ILE A 124 -21.84 24.97 -5.48
C ILE A 124 -23.25 24.71 -4.92
N PRO A 125 -23.71 23.45 -4.84
CA PRO A 125 -25.02 23.11 -4.26
C PRO A 125 -25.11 23.47 -2.77
N PHE A 126 -26.34 23.58 -2.24
CA PHE A 126 -26.58 23.93 -0.83
C PHE A 126 -25.85 22.96 0.12
N GLU A 127 -25.88 21.66 -0.19
CA GLU A 127 -25.26 20.60 0.61
C GLU A 127 -23.74 20.72 0.70
N MET A 128 -23.10 21.43 -0.25
CA MET A 128 -21.64 21.59 -0.33
C MET A 128 -21.16 22.91 0.30
N ARG A 129 -22.07 23.79 0.74
CA ARG A 129 -21.70 25.10 1.29
C ARG A 129 -20.85 24.99 2.55
N SER A 130 -21.11 23.98 3.37
CA SER A 130 -20.33 23.67 4.57
C SER A 130 -18.87 23.35 4.22
N PHE A 131 -18.64 22.56 3.17
CA PHE A 131 -17.31 22.25 2.66
C PHE A 131 -16.58 23.51 2.17
N PHE A 132 -17.28 24.50 1.61
CA PHE A 132 -16.64 25.78 1.23
C PHE A 132 -16.65 26.82 2.35
N GLY A 133 -17.25 26.52 3.51
CA GLY A 133 -17.38 27.45 4.62
C GLY A 133 -18.21 28.70 4.31
N ILE A 134 -19.14 28.63 3.34
CA ILE A 134 -19.90 29.79 2.81
C ILE A 134 -21.35 29.83 3.29
N GLU A 135 -21.67 29.21 4.42
CA GLU A 135 -23.03 29.16 4.97
C GLU A 135 -23.55 30.55 5.36
N ASP A 136 -22.64 31.46 5.65
CA ASP A 136 -22.86 32.86 6.03
C ASP A 136 -22.92 33.84 4.85
N LEU A 137 -22.67 33.38 3.61
CA LEU A 137 -22.61 34.24 2.43
C LEU A 137 -24.01 34.65 1.93
N ASN A 138 -24.31 35.94 1.98
CA ASN A 138 -25.63 36.49 1.62
C ASN A 138 -25.75 36.84 0.13
N ALA A 139 -26.98 37.02 -0.36
CA ALA A 139 -27.26 37.35 -1.75
C ALA A 139 -26.53 38.63 -2.20
N GLY A 140 -25.68 38.49 -3.23
CA GLY A 140 -24.85 39.57 -3.76
C GLY A 140 -23.50 39.74 -3.11
N GLU A 141 -23.18 38.95 -2.09
CA GLU A 141 -21.85 38.88 -1.49
C GLU A 141 -20.95 37.93 -2.26
N LYS A 142 -19.65 38.17 -2.14
CA LYS A 142 -18.60 37.33 -2.71
C LYS A 142 -17.46 37.14 -1.71
N ARG A 143 -16.80 36.00 -1.78
CA ARG A 143 -15.61 35.67 -1.01
C ARG A 143 -14.50 35.22 -1.97
N SER A 144 -13.35 35.87 -1.90
CA SER A 144 -12.21 35.50 -2.72
C SER A 144 -11.51 34.28 -2.13
N VAL A 145 -11.19 33.31 -2.98
CA VAL A 145 -10.48 32.08 -2.64
C VAL A 145 -9.30 31.87 -3.58
N LYS A 146 -8.34 31.03 -3.19
CA LYS A 146 -7.24 30.59 -4.07
C LYS A 146 -7.34 29.11 -4.36
N LEU A 147 -7.17 28.76 -5.63
CA LEU A 147 -7.05 27.39 -6.11
C LEU A 147 -5.58 27.12 -6.42
N PHE A 148 -4.95 26.17 -5.73
CA PHE A 148 -3.57 25.76 -5.98
C PHE A 148 -3.54 24.55 -6.89
N PHE A 149 -3.01 24.68 -8.10
CA PHE A 149 -2.84 23.59 -9.04
C PHE A 149 -1.38 23.59 -9.51
N ASP A 150 -0.69 22.45 -9.38
CA ASP A 150 0.73 22.29 -9.72
C ASP A 150 1.64 23.34 -9.04
N GLY A 151 1.39 23.60 -7.75
CA GLY A 151 2.12 24.60 -6.97
C GLY A 151 1.80 26.06 -7.31
N ILE A 152 0.98 26.34 -8.33
CA ILE A 152 0.63 27.70 -8.76
C ILE A 152 -0.73 28.11 -8.18
N ALA A 153 -0.80 29.33 -7.62
CA ALA A 153 -2.02 29.90 -7.06
C ALA A 153 -2.85 30.65 -8.11
N TYR A 154 -4.10 30.21 -8.31
CA TYR A 154 -5.09 30.85 -9.17
C TYR A 154 -6.17 31.53 -8.34
N PHE A 155 -6.46 32.80 -8.65
CA PHE A 155 -7.49 33.56 -7.93
C PHE A 155 -8.90 33.22 -8.44
N ALA A 156 -9.80 32.90 -7.53
CA ALA A 156 -11.20 32.64 -7.79
C ALA A 156 -12.09 33.38 -6.77
N ASP A 157 -13.37 33.52 -7.09
CA ASP A 157 -14.38 34.12 -6.22
C ASP A 157 -15.52 33.12 -6.04
N ILE A 158 -15.96 32.92 -4.80
CA ILE A 158 -17.24 32.27 -4.48
C ILE A 158 -18.29 33.36 -4.28
N GLU A 159 -19.32 33.40 -5.12
CA GLU A 159 -20.37 34.42 -5.08
C GLU A 159 -21.77 33.82 -4.85
N MET A 160 -22.66 34.64 -4.28
CA MET A 160 -24.09 34.35 -4.19
C MET A 160 -24.87 35.29 -5.14
N THR A 161 -25.58 34.73 -6.12
CA THR A 161 -26.26 35.55 -7.15
C THR A 161 -27.43 36.39 -6.61
N LYS A 162 -27.62 37.63 -7.09
CA LYS A 162 -28.72 38.55 -6.71
C LYS A 162 -30.05 38.27 -7.43
N HIS A 163 -30.65 37.10 -7.22
CA HIS A 163 -31.97 36.74 -7.79
C HIS A 163 -32.85 36.02 -6.76
N ASP A 164 -34.16 35.94 -7.03
CA ASP A 164 -35.17 35.28 -6.17
C ASP A 164 -34.82 33.83 -5.80
N SER A 165 -34.02 33.15 -6.62
CA SER A 165 -33.37 31.87 -6.30
C SER A 165 -31.84 32.04 -6.25
N SER A 166 -31.33 32.64 -5.18
CA SER A 166 -29.88 32.90 -5.02
C SER A 166 -29.09 31.58 -5.01
N ARG A 167 -28.08 31.46 -5.88
CA ARG A 167 -27.21 30.28 -6.00
C ARG A 167 -25.76 30.64 -5.68
N SER A 168 -25.06 29.73 -5.03
CA SER A 168 -23.62 29.81 -4.76
C SER A 168 -22.84 29.31 -5.98
N ARG A 169 -21.81 30.04 -6.41
CA ARG A 169 -20.97 29.70 -7.56
C ARG A 169 -19.49 29.91 -7.23
N LEU A 170 -18.63 28.98 -7.61
CA LEU A 170 -17.19 29.16 -7.67
C LEU A 170 -16.83 29.63 -9.09
N ILE A 171 -16.21 30.79 -9.22
CA ILE A 171 -15.83 31.40 -10.50
C ILE A 171 -14.35 31.70 -10.46
N TRP A 172 -13.60 31.25 -11.45
CA TRP A 172 -12.17 31.49 -11.57
C TRP A 172 -11.86 32.35 -12.78
N LYS A 173 -10.63 32.88 -12.83
CA LYS A 173 -10.17 33.76 -13.91
C LYS A 173 -9.74 32.96 -15.15
N THR A 174 -9.43 33.68 -16.22
CA THR A 174 -9.05 33.11 -17.52
C THR A 174 -7.78 32.27 -17.46
N ASP A 175 -6.88 32.57 -16.52
CA ASP A 175 -5.64 31.82 -16.24
C ASP A 175 -5.94 30.36 -15.88
N PHE A 176 -6.75 30.10 -14.85
CA PHE A 176 -7.12 28.74 -14.46
C PHE A 176 -7.94 28.02 -15.54
N SER A 177 -8.76 28.77 -16.28
CA SER A 177 -9.49 28.22 -17.43
C SER A 177 -8.57 27.84 -18.59
N SER A 178 -7.37 28.41 -18.67
CA SER A 178 -6.36 28.04 -19.66
C SER A 178 -5.68 26.74 -19.26
N GLU A 179 -5.42 26.53 -17.97
CA GLU A 179 -4.96 25.24 -17.44
C GLU A 179 -5.97 24.11 -17.71
N LEU A 180 -7.25 24.34 -17.46
CA LEU A 180 -8.31 23.35 -17.74
C LEU A 180 -8.38 22.99 -19.24
N ARG A 181 -8.18 23.98 -20.12
CA ARG A 181 -8.15 23.77 -21.57
C ARG A 181 -6.87 23.06 -22.02
N ALA A 182 -5.74 23.34 -21.40
CA ALA A 182 -4.47 22.69 -21.69
C ALA A 182 -4.46 21.23 -21.20
N ALA A 183 -5.03 20.96 -20.02
CA ALA A 183 -5.16 19.63 -19.48
C ALA A 183 -6.18 18.77 -20.27
N PHE A 184 -7.29 19.37 -20.75
CA PHE A 184 -8.38 18.63 -21.40
C PHE A 184 -8.83 19.24 -22.75
N PRO A 185 -7.96 19.37 -23.76
CA PRO A 185 -8.30 20.02 -25.02
C PRO A 185 -9.42 19.30 -25.77
N SER A 186 -9.39 17.97 -25.80
CA SER A 186 -10.41 17.15 -26.46
C SER A 186 -11.80 17.27 -25.82
N ILE A 187 -11.86 17.36 -24.48
CA ILE A 187 -13.13 17.50 -23.75
C ILE A 187 -13.68 18.92 -23.91
N TYR A 188 -12.80 19.92 -23.90
CA TYR A 188 -13.15 21.31 -24.17
C TYR A 188 -13.80 21.47 -25.55
N ASP A 189 -13.21 20.87 -26.59
CA ASP A 189 -13.74 20.91 -27.95
C ASP A 189 -15.10 20.19 -28.05
N LEU A 190 -15.27 19.04 -27.39
CA LEU A 190 -16.56 18.33 -27.34
C LEU A 190 -17.67 19.19 -26.74
N PHE A 191 -17.42 19.84 -25.59
CA PHE A 191 -18.42 20.72 -24.97
C PHE A 191 -18.72 21.97 -25.81
N ARG A 192 -17.74 22.47 -26.57
CA ARG A 192 -17.89 23.62 -27.47
C ARG A 192 -18.79 23.31 -28.68
N HIS A 193 -18.88 22.06 -29.11
CA HIS A 193 -19.65 21.64 -30.29
C HIS A 193 -21.04 21.03 -29.99
N GLU A 194 -21.59 21.30 -28.80
CA GLU A 194 -22.98 21.01 -28.36
C GLU A 194 -23.37 19.52 -28.17
N GLU A 195 -22.46 18.66 -27.72
CA GLU A 195 -22.83 17.37 -27.13
C GLU A 195 -23.02 17.49 -25.61
N ASP A 196 -24.26 17.63 -25.14
CA ASP A 196 -24.58 17.76 -23.70
C ASP A 196 -24.36 16.44 -22.89
N LYS A 197 -23.83 15.38 -23.50
CA LYS A 197 -23.66 14.06 -22.87
C LYS A 197 -22.25 13.47 -23.03
N VAL A 198 -21.28 14.08 -22.37
CA VAL A 198 -19.96 13.44 -22.14
C VAL A 198 -20.10 12.45 -20.98
N THR A 199 -20.09 11.14 -21.28
CA THR A 199 -20.29 10.08 -20.27
C THR A 199 -19.06 9.83 -19.39
N ASP A 200 -17.86 10.13 -19.89
CA ASP A 200 -16.58 9.94 -19.20
C ASP A 200 -15.88 11.28 -18.88
N ALA A 201 -16.65 12.28 -18.43
CA ALA A 201 -16.07 13.57 -18.08
C ALA A 201 -15.15 13.45 -16.85
N PRO A 202 -13.92 14.01 -16.91
CA PRO A 202 -12.93 13.91 -15.84
C PRO A 202 -13.40 14.57 -14.54
N CYS A 203 -12.82 14.18 -13.41
CA CYS A 203 -13.11 14.77 -12.11
C CYS A 203 -12.01 15.76 -11.70
N MET A 204 -12.43 16.89 -11.14
CA MET A 204 -11.59 17.86 -10.46
C MET A 204 -11.75 17.67 -8.95
N GLN A 205 -10.67 17.36 -8.25
CA GLN A 205 -10.65 17.23 -6.80
C GLN A 205 -10.27 18.56 -6.15
N PHE A 206 -10.90 18.86 -5.01
CA PHE A 206 -10.63 19.99 -4.15
C PHE A 206 -10.26 19.46 -2.76
N GLU A 207 -9.07 19.83 -2.28
CA GLU A 207 -8.63 19.58 -0.92
C GLU A 207 -8.53 20.89 -0.14
N ARG A 208 -9.12 20.96 1.05
CA ARG A 208 -9.00 22.13 1.94
C ARG A 208 -7.62 22.21 2.56
N THR A 209 -7.02 23.40 2.55
CA THR A 209 -5.82 23.66 3.35
C THR A 209 -6.20 24.11 4.77
N ALA A 210 -5.20 24.39 5.60
CA ALA A 210 -5.41 24.99 6.92
C ALA A 210 -6.02 26.41 6.86
N ALA A 211 -5.94 27.09 5.71
CA ALA A 211 -6.61 28.37 5.46
C ALA A 211 -8.01 28.12 4.86
N GLN A 212 -9.05 28.72 5.45
CA GLN A 212 -10.45 28.47 5.05
C GLN A 212 -10.79 28.87 3.60
N ASP A 213 -9.98 29.74 2.99
CA ASP A 213 -10.20 30.31 1.65
C ASP A 213 -9.18 29.79 0.61
N GLU A 214 -8.49 28.69 0.89
CA GLU A 214 -7.49 28.10 -0.01
C GLU A 214 -7.76 26.61 -0.24
N TYR A 215 -7.71 26.19 -1.50
CA TYR A 215 -8.02 24.83 -1.93
C TYR A 215 -6.93 24.31 -2.87
N ILE A 216 -6.40 23.12 -2.61
CA ILE A 216 -5.54 22.41 -3.57
C ILE A 216 -6.47 21.73 -4.58
N VAL A 217 -6.17 21.89 -5.87
CA VAL A 217 -6.93 21.29 -6.96
C VAL A 217 -6.06 20.27 -7.69
N SER A 218 -6.63 19.12 -8.00
CA SER A 218 -6.01 18.10 -8.85
C SER A 218 -7.04 17.47 -9.80
N PHE A 219 -6.58 16.79 -10.85
CA PHE A 219 -7.47 16.15 -11.82
C PHE A 219 -7.28 14.63 -11.87
N ASP A 220 -8.39 13.90 -11.94
CA ASP A 220 -8.41 12.45 -12.16
C ASP A 220 -8.34 12.16 -13.68
N MET A 221 -7.14 11.83 -14.18
CA MET A 221 -6.82 11.72 -15.62
C MET A 221 -7.23 10.38 -16.27
N ALA A 222 -7.87 9.46 -15.54
CA ALA A 222 -8.09 8.06 -15.94
C ALA A 222 -9.01 7.82 -17.16
N ALA A 223 -9.56 8.87 -17.79
CA ALA A 223 -10.49 8.77 -18.93
C ALA A 223 -9.83 9.03 -20.30
N GLN A 224 -8.73 9.78 -20.35
CA GLN A 224 -8.15 10.27 -21.62
C GLN A 224 -7.12 9.30 -22.22
N GLU A 225 -6.42 8.52 -21.38
CA GLU A 225 -5.41 7.53 -21.79
C GLU A 225 -6.04 6.36 -22.59
N ARG A 226 -7.31 6.01 -22.29
CA ARG A 226 -8.03 4.91 -22.97
C ARG A 226 -8.34 5.17 -24.45
N GLN A 227 -8.34 6.43 -24.91
CA GLN A 227 -8.63 6.77 -26.32
C GLN A 227 -7.38 6.89 -27.20
N LEU A 228 -6.21 7.20 -26.64
CA LEU A 228 -4.95 7.28 -27.40
C LEU A 228 -4.29 5.90 -27.59
N GLU A 229 -4.51 4.95 -26.67
CA GLU A 229 -3.99 3.58 -26.75
C GLU A 229 -4.58 2.74 -27.91
N GLY A 230 -5.68 3.18 -28.53
CA GLY A 230 -6.37 2.45 -29.59
C GLY A 230 -5.73 2.54 -30.98
N LYS A 231 -4.80 3.48 -31.24
CA LYS A 231 -4.30 3.76 -32.59
C LYS A 231 -2.81 3.49 -32.84
N THR A 232 -2.01 3.23 -31.80
CA THR A 232 -0.55 3.07 -31.97
C THR A 232 -0.05 1.69 -31.53
N ARG A 233 -0.86 0.63 -31.73
CA ARG A 233 -0.36 -0.75 -31.67
C ARG A 233 0.35 -1.11 -32.98
N ARG A 234 1.64 -0.79 -33.07
CA ARG A 234 2.67 -1.54 -33.84
C ARG A 234 4.04 -0.88 -33.66
N ALA A 235 4.68 -1.15 -32.53
CA ALA A 235 6.11 -1.44 -32.37
C ALA A 235 6.50 -1.24 -30.90
N ASP A 236 7.28 -2.20 -30.40
CA ASP A 236 8.13 -2.14 -29.22
C ASP A 236 7.48 -2.16 -27.83
N ASN A 237 7.23 -3.41 -27.40
CA ASN A 237 7.19 -3.85 -26.02
C ASN A 237 8.61 -3.77 -25.41
N SER A 238 8.91 -2.75 -24.61
CA SER A 238 9.95 -2.83 -23.55
C SER A 238 9.95 -1.63 -22.59
N SER A 239 8.82 -1.26 -21.96
CA SER A 239 8.82 -0.26 -20.85
C SER A 239 7.49 -0.29 -20.07
N LEU A 240 7.23 -1.36 -19.31
CA LEU A 240 6.08 -1.46 -18.39
C LEU A 240 6.61 -2.06 -17.09
N SER A 241 7.19 -1.22 -16.23
CA SER A 241 7.78 -1.66 -14.95
C SER A 241 7.93 -0.51 -13.95
N GLN A 242 6.89 0.29 -13.73
CA GLN A 242 6.90 1.29 -12.63
C GLN A 242 5.65 1.27 -11.73
N GLU A 243 4.53 0.61 -12.09
CA GLU A 243 3.28 0.67 -11.29
C GLU A 243 3.13 -0.40 -10.20
N THR A 244 4.13 -1.26 -9.97
CA THR A 244 4.03 -2.38 -8.99
C THR A 244 5.30 -2.61 -8.19
N ASP A 245 6.13 -1.59 -8.01
CA ASP A 245 7.38 -1.73 -7.27
C ASP A 245 7.11 -1.74 -5.76
N LEU A 246 7.74 -2.69 -5.06
CA LEU A 246 7.70 -2.82 -3.61
C LEU A 246 8.70 -1.85 -2.98
N PRO A 247 8.26 -0.87 -2.17
CA PRO A 247 9.17 -0.02 -1.42
C PRO A 247 9.88 -0.85 -0.34
N LEU A 248 11.14 -1.19 -0.57
CA LEU A 248 11.88 -2.15 0.28
C LEU A 248 12.03 -1.68 1.73
N TRP A 249 12.15 -0.38 1.98
CA TRP A 249 12.21 0.15 3.34
C TRP A 249 10.88 -0.02 4.09
N ILE A 250 9.74 0.12 3.40
CA ILE A 250 8.42 -0.16 3.96
C ILE A 250 8.30 -1.65 4.23
N PHE A 251 8.72 -2.50 3.30
CA PHE A 251 8.81 -3.94 3.52
C PHE A 251 9.61 -4.26 4.79
N HIS A 252 10.82 -3.71 4.94
CA HIS A 252 11.68 -3.96 6.09
C HIS A 252 11.01 -3.55 7.41
N GLN A 253 10.36 -2.37 7.44
CA GLN A 253 9.57 -1.95 8.59
C GLN A 253 8.43 -2.93 8.91
N ARG A 254 7.69 -3.39 7.88
CA ARG A 254 6.64 -4.39 8.07
C ARG A 254 7.19 -5.75 8.48
N PHE A 255 8.39 -6.11 8.06
CA PHE A 255 9.06 -7.34 8.46
C PHE A 255 9.46 -7.31 9.94
N ILE A 256 10.01 -6.22 10.44
CA ILE A 256 10.28 -6.03 11.89
C ILE A 256 8.98 -6.14 12.69
N GLN A 257 7.94 -5.42 12.27
CA GLN A 257 6.62 -5.47 12.93
C GLN A 257 6.03 -6.89 12.92
N PHE A 258 6.22 -7.62 11.82
CA PHE A 258 5.83 -9.01 11.72
C PHE A 258 6.57 -9.89 12.74
N GLN A 259 7.90 -9.76 12.86
CA GLN A 259 8.69 -10.52 13.84
C GLN A 259 8.24 -10.21 15.27
N GLU A 260 8.02 -8.94 15.59
CA GLU A 260 7.50 -8.51 16.90
C GLU A 260 6.12 -9.10 17.16
N ALA A 261 5.21 -9.05 16.18
CA ALA A 261 3.87 -9.60 16.32
C ALA A 261 3.88 -11.13 16.49
N VAL A 262 4.76 -11.84 15.78
CA VAL A 262 4.97 -13.29 15.95
C VAL A 262 5.46 -13.59 17.36
N LYS A 263 6.45 -12.83 17.87
CA LYS A 263 6.97 -12.96 19.24
C LYS A 263 5.92 -12.69 20.29
N GLN A 264 5.16 -11.61 20.15
CA GLN A 264 4.08 -11.25 21.08
C GLN A 264 3.00 -12.33 21.15
N LYS A 265 2.68 -12.95 20.01
CA LYS A 265 1.59 -13.92 19.91
C LYS A 265 2.00 -15.34 20.30
N SER A 266 3.22 -15.75 19.95
CA SER A 266 3.72 -17.12 20.19
C SER A 266 4.64 -17.24 21.41
N GLY A 267 5.16 -16.13 21.91
CA GLY A 267 6.20 -16.11 22.95
C GLY A 267 7.60 -16.49 22.45
N LYS A 268 7.78 -16.77 21.15
CA LYS A 268 9.04 -17.18 20.54
C LYS A 268 9.42 -16.23 19.40
N GLU A 269 10.73 -16.01 19.23
CA GLU A 269 11.25 -15.26 18.09
C GLU A 269 10.88 -15.95 16.77
N PHE A 270 10.66 -15.14 15.73
CA PHE A 270 10.55 -15.66 14.37
C PHE A 270 11.92 -16.10 13.87
N VAL A 271 11.99 -17.32 13.33
CA VAL A 271 13.23 -17.92 12.80
C VAL A 271 13.04 -18.27 11.33
N SER A 272 11.99 -19.03 10.99
CA SER A 272 11.66 -19.42 9.62
C SER A 272 10.15 -19.60 9.42
N PHE A 273 9.72 -19.74 8.16
CA PHE A 273 8.33 -20.09 7.84
C PHE A 273 8.00 -21.57 8.08
N ASN A 274 9.02 -22.41 8.21
CA ASN A 274 8.88 -23.86 8.39
C ASN A 274 8.66 -24.26 9.86
N GLU A 275 8.80 -23.34 10.81
CA GLU A 275 8.57 -23.59 12.23
C GLU A 275 7.78 -22.49 12.93
N GLY A 276 7.40 -22.74 14.18
CA GLY A 276 6.70 -21.78 15.03
C GLY A 276 5.34 -21.36 14.47
N LEU A 277 4.92 -20.15 14.84
CA LEU A 277 3.60 -19.61 14.48
C LEU A 277 3.35 -19.54 12.96
N PRO A 278 4.31 -19.13 12.10
CA PRO A 278 4.12 -19.17 10.65
C PRO A 278 3.75 -20.57 10.14
N SER A 279 4.49 -21.59 10.58
CA SER A 279 4.24 -22.98 10.18
C SER A 279 2.89 -23.47 10.69
N GLU A 280 2.55 -23.20 11.96
CA GLU A 280 1.25 -23.56 12.53
C GLU A 280 0.06 -22.95 11.76
N TRP A 281 0.23 -21.76 11.20
CA TRP A 281 -0.83 -21.02 10.52
C TRP A 281 -0.91 -21.33 9.03
N GLU A 282 0.22 -21.42 8.35
CA GLU A 282 0.28 -21.33 6.89
C GLU A 282 0.86 -22.58 6.20
N SER A 283 1.44 -23.55 6.94
CA SER A 283 2.03 -24.77 6.34
C SER A 283 0.99 -25.61 5.57
N TYR A 284 -0.29 -25.57 5.96
CA TYR A 284 -1.34 -26.33 5.29
C TYR A 284 -1.46 -26.04 3.78
N LYS A 285 -1.00 -24.86 3.31
CA LYS A 285 -1.03 -24.51 1.88
C LYS A 285 -0.13 -25.44 1.06
N GLN A 286 1.00 -25.86 1.62
CA GLN A 286 1.92 -26.81 1.01
C GLN A 286 1.23 -28.16 0.85
N ASP A 287 0.61 -28.67 1.92
CA ASP A 287 -0.12 -29.94 1.90
C ASP A 287 -1.27 -29.92 0.88
N ILE A 288 -1.98 -28.79 0.77
CA ILE A 288 -3.05 -28.61 -0.23
C ILE A 288 -2.51 -28.61 -1.65
N TYR A 289 -1.34 -28.02 -1.88
CA TYR A 289 -0.69 -28.08 -3.19
C TYR A 289 -0.30 -29.51 -3.56
N GLU A 290 0.38 -30.21 -2.66
CA GLU A 290 0.87 -31.57 -2.91
C GLU A 290 -0.30 -32.54 -3.19
N GLU A 291 -1.33 -32.51 -2.35
CA GLU A 291 -2.52 -33.32 -2.52
C GLU A 291 -3.29 -32.93 -3.80
N GLY A 292 -3.50 -31.63 -4.05
CA GLY A 292 -4.18 -31.16 -5.25
C GLY A 292 -3.45 -31.57 -6.53
N ARG A 293 -2.11 -31.48 -6.53
CA ARG A 293 -1.25 -31.88 -7.65
C ARG A 293 -1.31 -33.39 -7.90
N SER A 294 -1.27 -34.17 -6.83
CA SER A 294 -1.42 -35.63 -6.87
C SER A 294 -2.75 -36.05 -7.48
N ARG A 295 -3.87 -35.44 -7.02
CA ARG A 295 -5.22 -35.72 -7.53
C ARG A 295 -5.44 -35.27 -8.97
N LEU A 296 -4.87 -34.14 -9.35
CA LEU A 296 -5.00 -33.60 -10.69
C LEU A 296 -4.31 -34.50 -11.72
N ASN A 297 -3.11 -34.99 -11.39
CA ASN A 297 -2.33 -35.97 -12.17
C ASN A 297 -2.23 -35.68 -13.68
N PHE A 298 -2.23 -34.40 -14.06
CA PHE A 298 -2.32 -33.93 -15.44
C PHE A 298 -1.16 -34.39 -16.34
N ARG A 299 -0.04 -34.82 -15.76
CA ARG A 299 1.09 -35.39 -16.52
C ARG A 299 0.69 -36.65 -17.29
N ASN A 300 -0.32 -37.37 -16.81
CA ASN A 300 -0.84 -38.60 -17.41
C ASN A 300 -2.03 -38.39 -18.33
N TRP A 301 -2.45 -37.13 -18.57
CA TRP A 301 -3.56 -36.85 -19.48
C TRP A 301 -3.17 -37.07 -20.94
N VAL A 302 -4.10 -37.61 -21.73
CA VAL A 302 -3.96 -37.84 -23.18
C VAL A 302 -5.12 -37.19 -23.94
N LYS A 303 -4.91 -36.87 -25.22
CA LYS A 303 -5.88 -36.10 -26.03
C LYS A 303 -7.22 -36.81 -26.19
N GLU A 304 -7.22 -38.13 -26.20
CA GLU A 304 -8.41 -38.98 -26.34
C GLU A 304 -9.36 -38.88 -25.14
N GLN A 305 -8.90 -38.33 -24.01
CA GLN A 305 -9.71 -38.10 -22.82
C GLN A 305 -10.51 -36.79 -22.90
N ILE A 306 -10.23 -35.91 -23.85
CA ILE A 306 -10.98 -34.66 -24.04
C ILE A 306 -12.41 -34.98 -24.48
N GLY A 307 -13.40 -34.37 -23.82
CA GLY A 307 -14.83 -34.58 -24.04
C GLY A 307 -15.42 -35.76 -23.25
N THR A 308 -14.61 -36.51 -22.49
CA THR A 308 -15.07 -37.67 -21.70
C THR A 308 -15.50 -37.30 -20.28
N GLY A 309 -15.15 -36.09 -19.82
CA GLY A 309 -15.36 -35.64 -18.44
C GLY A 309 -14.30 -36.13 -17.45
N HIS A 310 -13.28 -36.86 -17.91
CA HIS A 310 -12.19 -37.34 -17.08
C HIS A 310 -11.35 -36.20 -16.47
N LEU A 311 -10.91 -35.24 -17.28
CA LEU A 311 -10.09 -34.11 -16.86
C LEU A 311 -10.86 -33.22 -15.87
N LEU A 312 -12.13 -32.96 -16.17
CA LEU A 312 -13.02 -32.21 -15.28
C LEU A 312 -13.19 -32.89 -13.92
N LYS A 313 -13.35 -34.23 -13.89
CA LYS A 313 -13.41 -34.99 -12.63
C LYS A 313 -12.11 -34.91 -11.84
N CYS A 314 -10.95 -34.98 -12.51
CA CYS A 314 -9.65 -34.78 -11.86
C CYS A 314 -9.53 -33.38 -11.24
N VAL A 315 -9.96 -32.34 -11.95
CA VAL A 315 -9.97 -30.96 -11.43
C VAL A 315 -10.91 -30.81 -10.23
N ILE A 316 -12.13 -31.33 -10.31
CA ILE A 316 -13.08 -31.31 -9.19
C ILE A 316 -12.49 -32.04 -7.98
N TYR A 317 -11.88 -33.20 -8.20
CA TYR A 317 -11.25 -33.99 -7.13
C TYR A 317 -10.08 -33.27 -6.48
N ALA A 318 -9.28 -32.52 -7.25
CA ALA A 318 -8.20 -31.66 -6.76
C ALA A 318 -8.70 -30.44 -5.98
N ILE A 319 -9.90 -29.92 -6.29
CA ILE A 319 -10.51 -28.82 -5.54
C ILE A 319 -11.10 -29.31 -4.21
N GLU A 320 -11.83 -30.43 -4.23
CA GLU A 320 -12.60 -30.97 -3.11
C GLU A 320 -11.72 -31.82 -2.16
N ILE A 321 -10.69 -31.19 -1.60
CA ILE A 321 -9.83 -31.80 -0.57
C ILE A 321 -10.47 -31.61 0.80
N ASP A 322 -10.89 -32.72 1.42
CA ASP A 322 -11.36 -32.83 2.80
C ASP A 322 -10.93 -34.19 3.39
N ILE A 323 -9.69 -34.24 3.89
CA ILE A 323 -9.09 -35.45 4.45
C ILE A 323 -9.22 -35.41 5.97
N LYS A 324 -10.24 -36.10 6.50
CA LYS A 324 -10.54 -36.12 7.93
C LYS A 324 -9.39 -36.64 8.81
N ALA A 325 -8.60 -37.59 8.30
CA ALA A 325 -7.50 -38.20 9.04
C ALA A 325 -6.39 -37.19 9.40
N THR A 326 -6.05 -36.31 8.47
CA THR A 326 -5.03 -35.26 8.65
C THR A 326 -5.63 -33.90 8.98
N LYS A 327 -6.97 -33.78 9.01
CA LYS A 327 -7.73 -32.52 9.06
C LYS A 327 -7.38 -31.57 7.92
N LEU A 328 -6.77 -32.07 6.84
CA LEU A 328 -6.38 -31.28 5.68
C LEU A 328 -7.62 -30.94 4.87
N ARG A 329 -7.85 -29.65 4.66
CA ARG A 329 -9.02 -29.16 3.93
C ARG A 329 -8.70 -27.97 3.07
N ASN A 330 -9.16 -27.98 1.82
CA ASN A 330 -8.88 -26.88 0.89
C ASN A 330 -9.65 -25.62 1.30
N ASN A 331 -8.94 -24.69 1.92
CA ASN A 331 -9.45 -23.38 2.32
C ASN A 331 -9.04 -22.26 1.35
N LEU A 332 -8.21 -22.56 0.34
CA LEU A 332 -7.79 -21.61 -0.69
C LEU A 332 -8.94 -21.29 -1.67
N VAL A 333 -9.84 -22.25 -1.88
CA VAL A 333 -11.04 -22.10 -2.70
C VAL A 333 -12.28 -22.48 -1.88
N ARG A 334 -13.34 -21.68 -1.95
CA ARG A 334 -14.61 -22.00 -1.27
C ARG A 334 -15.44 -22.97 -2.11
N TRP A 335 -15.48 -24.24 -1.72
CA TRP A 335 -16.17 -25.30 -2.49
C TRP A 335 -17.44 -25.88 -1.81
N GLU A 336 -17.74 -25.49 -0.57
CA GLU A 336 -18.87 -26.01 0.21
C GLU A 336 -20.26 -25.47 -0.16
N ASN A 337 -21.29 -26.30 0.09
CA ASN A 337 -22.70 -26.04 -0.17
C ASN A 337 -23.42 -25.34 0.99
N ARG A 338 -23.02 -24.10 1.33
CA ARG A 338 -23.62 -23.34 2.45
C ARG A 338 -24.88 -22.52 2.08
N TRP A 339 -25.13 -22.27 0.79
CA TRP A 339 -26.22 -21.41 0.28
C TRP A 339 -26.88 -21.93 -1.01
N GLY A 340 -26.92 -23.25 -1.22
CA GLY A 340 -27.54 -23.90 -2.40
C GLY A 340 -26.56 -24.28 -3.52
N GLU A 341 -26.98 -25.16 -4.42
CA GLU A 341 -26.12 -25.84 -5.42
C GLU A 341 -25.38 -24.88 -6.35
N THR A 342 -25.97 -23.72 -6.67
CA THR A 342 -25.42 -22.69 -7.58
C THR A 342 -24.31 -21.84 -6.96
N ALA A 343 -24.15 -21.87 -5.62
CA ALA A 343 -23.17 -21.06 -4.89
C ALA A 343 -21.77 -21.67 -4.80
N ARG A 344 -21.56 -22.92 -5.26
CA ARG A 344 -20.25 -23.59 -5.26
C ARG A 344 -19.30 -22.93 -6.23
N ALA A 345 -18.02 -22.69 -5.87
CA ALA A 345 -17.02 -22.11 -6.78
C ALA A 345 -16.83 -22.92 -8.07
N GLN A 346 -17.10 -24.23 -8.01
CA GLN A 346 -16.97 -25.18 -9.11
C GLN A 346 -18.31 -25.64 -9.72
N HIS A 347 -19.44 -24.97 -9.43
CA HIS A 347 -20.75 -25.35 -9.99
C HIS A 347 -20.74 -25.41 -11.53
N SER A 348 -20.00 -24.52 -12.19
CA SER A 348 -19.80 -24.53 -13.64
C SER A 348 -19.07 -25.78 -14.15
N LEU A 349 -18.20 -26.40 -13.34
CA LEU A 349 -17.54 -27.66 -13.68
C LEU A 349 -18.52 -28.83 -13.67
N TYR A 350 -19.42 -28.87 -12.68
CA TYR A 350 -20.48 -29.87 -12.62
C TYR A 350 -21.48 -29.72 -13.76
N GLN A 351 -21.90 -28.49 -14.08
CA GLN A 351 -22.73 -28.21 -15.25
C GLN A 351 -22.05 -28.64 -16.56
N ALA A 352 -20.73 -28.48 -16.67
CA ALA A 352 -19.98 -28.90 -17.84
C ALA A 352 -19.95 -30.43 -17.99
N LEU A 353 -20.00 -31.21 -16.91
CA LEU A 353 -20.10 -32.67 -16.98
C LEU A 353 -21.44 -33.16 -17.56
N GLU A 354 -22.48 -32.34 -17.51
CA GLU A 354 -23.83 -32.66 -18.00
C GLU A 354 -24.04 -32.25 -19.47
N ASP A 355 -23.16 -31.42 -20.04
CA ASP A 355 -23.23 -30.91 -21.41
C ASP A 355 -21.96 -31.29 -22.19
N SER A 356 -22.09 -32.21 -23.16
CA SER A 356 -20.97 -32.73 -23.94
C SER A 356 -20.14 -31.65 -24.65
N LYS A 357 -20.78 -30.58 -25.17
CA LYS A 357 -20.03 -29.50 -25.85
C LYS A 357 -19.27 -28.64 -24.86
N ARG A 358 -19.88 -28.35 -23.70
CA ARG A 358 -19.20 -27.60 -22.63
C ARG A 358 -18.09 -28.43 -22.02
N CYS A 359 -18.31 -29.73 -21.82
CA CYS A 359 -17.30 -30.68 -21.35
C CYS A 359 -16.06 -30.64 -22.24
N GLU A 360 -16.24 -30.81 -23.56
CA GLU A 360 -15.15 -30.78 -24.53
C GLU A 360 -14.39 -29.45 -24.50
N ALA A 361 -15.10 -28.32 -24.49
CA ALA A 361 -14.48 -26.99 -24.42
C ALA A 361 -13.65 -26.78 -23.15
N PHE A 362 -14.17 -27.23 -22.00
CA PHE A 362 -13.46 -27.17 -20.72
C PHE A 362 -12.22 -28.06 -20.71
N GLU A 363 -12.37 -29.31 -21.12
CA GLU A 363 -11.27 -30.27 -21.10
C GLU A 363 -10.18 -29.92 -22.11
N SER A 364 -10.54 -29.37 -23.28
CA SER A 364 -9.56 -28.83 -24.23
C SER A 364 -8.76 -27.69 -23.62
N ALA A 365 -9.42 -26.68 -23.03
CA ALA A 365 -8.72 -25.56 -22.41
C ALA A 365 -7.82 -26.00 -21.25
N LEU A 366 -8.28 -26.94 -20.42
CA LEU A 366 -7.49 -27.52 -19.33
C LEU A 366 -6.28 -28.30 -19.86
N PHE A 367 -6.51 -29.17 -20.84
CA PHE A 367 -5.44 -29.96 -21.46
C PHE A 367 -4.38 -29.03 -22.05
N ASP A 368 -4.79 -28.05 -22.85
CA ASP A 368 -3.88 -27.13 -23.53
C ASP A 368 -3.04 -26.30 -22.53
N PHE A 369 -3.66 -25.83 -21.45
CA PHE A 369 -2.94 -25.11 -20.40
C PHE A 369 -1.94 -25.99 -19.63
N TYR A 370 -2.38 -27.16 -19.16
CA TYR A 370 -1.55 -28.05 -18.35
C TYR A 370 -0.46 -28.77 -19.16
N ARG A 371 -0.59 -28.80 -20.49
CA ARG A 371 0.39 -29.35 -21.44
C ARG A 371 1.24 -28.29 -22.14
N ASP A 372 1.14 -27.03 -21.72
CA ASP A 372 1.95 -25.90 -22.26
C ASP A 372 1.73 -25.67 -23.76
N ILE A 373 0.52 -25.93 -24.27
CA ILE A 373 0.14 -25.73 -25.68
C ILE A 373 -0.26 -24.28 -25.93
N ILE A 374 -0.89 -23.63 -24.94
CA ILE A 374 -1.33 -22.23 -25.01
C ILE A 374 -0.64 -21.37 -23.95
N ALA A 375 -0.55 -20.07 -24.22
CA ALA A 375 0.02 -19.11 -23.27
C ALA A 375 -0.85 -18.99 -22.01
N PRO A 376 -0.25 -18.73 -20.83
CA PRO A 376 -0.97 -18.50 -19.57
C PRO A 376 -2.10 -17.47 -19.66
N GLU A 377 -1.89 -16.36 -20.38
CA GLU A 377 -2.93 -15.34 -20.62
C GLU A 377 -4.15 -15.92 -21.34
N SER A 378 -3.91 -16.62 -22.46
CA SER A 378 -4.98 -17.24 -23.24
C SER A 378 -5.73 -18.31 -22.43
N ALA A 379 -5.01 -19.07 -21.61
CA ALA A 379 -5.63 -20.03 -20.69
C ALA A 379 -6.49 -19.34 -19.62
N PHE A 380 -6.01 -18.24 -19.04
CA PHE A 380 -6.74 -17.48 -18.02
C PHE A 380 -8.06 -16.94 -18.59
N ASP A 381 -8.01 -16.33 -19.78
CA ASP A 381 -9.20 -15.81 -20.46
C ASP A 381 -10.17 -16.93 -20.86
N ALA A 382 -9.66 -18.06 -21.36
CA ALA A 382 -10.48 -19.23 -21.66
C ALA A 382 -11.20 -19.75 -20.42
N PHE A 383 -10.49 -19.92 -19.30
CA PHE A 383 -11.11 -20.34 -18.04
C PHE A 383 -12.11 -19.32 -17.52
N ALA A 384 -11.79 -18.03 -17.54
CA ALA A 384 -12.68 -16.95 -17.10
C ALA A 384 -13.99 -16.91 -17.92
N ASN A 385 -13.92 -17.18 -19.22
CA ASN A 385 -15.09 -17.27 -20.09
C ASN A 385 -15.93 -18.52 -19.82
N LEU A 386 -15.29 -19.66 -19.56
CA LEU A 386 -15.96 -20.94 -19.35
C LEU A 386 -16.60 -21.06 -17.96
N MET A 387 -15.89 -20.60 -16.91
CA MET A 387 -16.26 -20.81 -15.51
C MET A 387 -16.65 -19.53 -14.75
N GLY A 388 -16.55 -18.37 -15.41
CA GLY A 388 -16.77 -17.06 -14.82
C GLY A 388 -15.52 -16.48 -14.17
N ARG A 389 -15.54 -15.17 -13.88
CA ARG A 389 -14.45 -14.41 -13.24
C ARG A 389 -14.33 -14.69 -11.73
N ARG A 390 -14.14 -15.96 -11.37
CA ARG A 390 -13.95 -16.43 -10.00
C ARG A 390 -12.45 -16.46 -9.68
N TYR A 391 -11.95 -15.30 -9.25
CA TYR A 391 -10.51 -15.03 -9.17
C TYR A 391 -9.72 -16.07 -8.36
N ASN A 392 -10.23 -16.45 -7.17
CA ASN A 392 -9.61 -17.46 -6.32
C ASN A 392 -9.53 -18.85 -6.98
N LEU A 393 -10.57 -19.25 -7.73
CA LEU A 393 -10.58 -20.53 -8.44
C LEU A 393 -9.59 -20.52 -9.62
N LEU A 394 -9.58 -19.45 -10.41
CA LEU A 394 -8.64 -19.28 -11.51
C LEU A 394 -7.19 -19.33 -11.00
N ALA A 395 -6.87 -18.53 -9.98
CA ALA A 395 -5.56 -18.51 -9.36
C ALA A 395 -5.16 -19.87 -8.78
N TYR A 396 -6.09 -20.61 -8.20
CA TYR A 396 -5.81 -21.95 -7.66
C TYR A 396 -5.41 -22.96 -8.76
N LEU A 397 -6.04 -22.91 -9.94
CA LEU A 397 -5.63 -23.77 -11.07
C LEU A 397 -4.23 -23.43 -11.58
N PHE A 398 -3.86 -22.15 -11.58
CA PHE A 398 -2.52 -21.71 -11.95
C PHE A 398 -1.49 -22.10 -10.88
N PHE A 399 -1.80 -21.90 -9.61
CA PHE A 399 -1.00 -22.37 -8.48
C PHE A 399 -0.75 -23.87 -8.55
N LEU A 400 -1.79 -24.67 -8.83
CA LEU A 400 -1.62 -26.11 -9.03
C LEU A 400 -0.75 -26.42 -10.24
N LYS A 401 -0.69 -25.58 -11.28
CA LYS A 401 0.20 -25.78 -12.44
C LYS A 401 1.67 -25.60 -12.06
N ASP A 402 2.00 -24.52 -11.38
CA ASP A 402 3.37 -24.19 -10.99
C ASP A 402 3.37 -23.22 -9.81
N ARG A 403 3.74 -23.71 -8.62
CA ARG A 403 3.76 -22.91 -7.40
C ARG A 403 4.94 -21.93 -7.32
N GLU A 404 5.97 -22.11 -8.16
CA GLU A 404 7.13 -21.22 -8.19
C GLU A 404 6.84 -20.00 -9.08
N GLU A 405 5.80 -20.07 -9.91
CA GLU A 405 5.37 -18.98 -10.80
C GLU A 405 4.08 -18.32 -10.32
N TYR A 406 3.14 -19.11 -9.77
CA TYR A 406 1.79 -18.68 -9.47
C TYR A 406 1.40 -18.96 -8.02
N THR A 407 0.67 -18.04 -7.40
CA THR A 407 0.18 -18.18 -6.03
C THR A 407 -1.35 -18.13 -5.95
N PRO A 408 -1.96 -18.70 -4.90
CA PRO A 408 -3.36 -18.46 -4.60
C PRO A 408 -3.63 -16.98 -4.33
N ILE A 409 -4.88 -16.55 -4.47
CA ILE A 409 -5.28 -15.17 -4.18
C ILE A 409 -6.52 -15.12 -3.30
N ALA A 410 -6.44 -14.34 -2.21
CA ALA A 410 -7.56 -13.97 -1.35
C ALA A 410 -7.72 -12.44 -1.39
N PRO A 411 -8.49 -11.90 -2.37
CA PRO A 411 -8.36 -10.49 -2.75
C PRO A 411 -8.55 -9.48 -1.61
N GLN A 412 -9.48 -9.73 -0.70
CA GLN A 412 -9.74 -8.80 0.41
C GLN A 412 -8.61 -8.76 1.43
N GLN A 413 -8.00 -9.91 1.73
CA GLN A 413 -6.91 -10.03 2.70
C GLN A 413 -5.59 -9.56 2.09
N LEU A 414 -5.33 -9.93 0.84
CA LEU A 414 -4.10 -9.56 0.14
C LEU A 414 -4.09 -8.08 -0.22
N ASP A 415 -5.23 -7.44 -0.54
CA ASP A 415 -5.28 -5.98 -0.72
C ASP A 415 -4.85 -5.23 0.55
N LYS A 416 -5.19 -5.74 1.75
CA LYS A 416 -4.71 -5.15 3.01
C LYS A 416 -3.19 -5.29 3.15
N ALA A 417 -2.64 -6.45 2.81
CA ALA A 417 -1.20 -6.68 2.84
C ALA A 417 -0.47 -5.76 1.87
N LEU A 418 -0.99 -5.60 0.65
CA LEU A 418 -0.46 -4.70 -0.36
C LEU A 418 -0.51 -3.24 0.11
N THR A 419 -1.59 -2.82 0.76
CA THR A 419 -1.68 -1.48 1.39
C THR A 419 -0.65 -1.31 2.51
N LEU A 420 -0.44 -2.31 3.37
CA LEU A 420 0.58 -2.25 4.43
C LEU A 420 2.00 -2.14 3.84
N LEU A 421 2.23 -2.76 2.69
CA LEU A 421 3.50 -2.71 1.95
C LEU A 421 3.61 -1.49 1.03
N ASP A 422 2.60 -0.59 1.01
CA ASP A 422 2.52 0.59 0.15
C ASP A 422 2.67 0.26 -1.35
N VAL A 423 2.13 -0.89 -1.75
CA VAL A 423 2.06 -1.30 -3.15
C VAL A 423 0.71 -0.86 -3.71
N PRO A 424 0.67 -0.01 -4.76
CA PRO A 424 -0.58 0.54 -5.32
C PRO A 424 -1.33 -0.47 -6.21
N LEU A 425 -1.38 -1.74 -5.80
CA LEU A 425 -2.07 -2.82 -6.49
C LEU A 425 -3.37 -3.19 -5.75
N LYS A 426 -4.49 -3.21 -6.50
CA LYS A 426 -5.80 -3.66 -5.99
C LYS A 426 -6.27 -4.88 -6.75
N THR A 427 -6.59 -5.95 -6.04
CA THR A 427 -7.00 -7.24 -6.61
C THR A 427 -8.50 -7.50 -6.41
N ASN A 428 -9.13 -6.90 -5.39
CA ASN A 428 -10.55 -7.07 -5.14
C ASN A 428 -11.42 -6.50 -6.28
N ARG A 429 -12.29 -7.34 -6.85
CA ARG A 429 -13.14 -7.05 -8.02
C ARG A 429 -12.36 -6.71 -9.31
N ARG A 430 -11.05 -7.00 -9.36
CA ARG A 430 -10.16 -6.72 -10.50
C ARG A 430 -9.66 -8.01 -11.17
N CYS A 431 -10.53 -9.01 -11.34
CA CYS A 431 -10.15 -10.30 -11.93
C CYS A 431 -9.85 -10.16 -13.44
N SER A 432 -8.56 -10.20 -13.78
CA SER A 432 -8.01 -10.28 -15.13
C SER A 432 -6.63 -10.96 -15.08
N TRP A 433 -6.14 -11.42 -16.23
CA TRP A 433 -4.77 -11.95 -16.35
C TRP A 433 -3.74 -10.91 -15.92
N GLU A 434 -3.83 -9.68 -16.44
CA GLU A 434 -2.84 -8.63 -16.14
C GLU A 434 -2.75 -8.34 -14.65
N ASN A 435 -3.89 -8.22 -13.96
CA ASN A 435 -3.90 -8.00 -12.52
C ASN A 435 -3.30 -9.18 -11.74
N TYR A 436 -3.55 -10.41 -12.19
CA TYR A 436 -3.00 -11.62 -11.56
C TYR A 436 -1.49 -11.72 -11.77
N ARG A 437 -1.02 -11.34 -12.95
CA ARG A 437 0.39 -11.27 -13.28
C ARG A 437 1.11 -10.23 -12.42
N SER A 438 0.58 -9.01 -12.34
CA SER A 438 1.09 -7.95 -11.45
C SER A 438 1.16 -8.42 -9.99
N TYR A 439 0.12 -9.10 -9.52
CA TYR A 439 0.08 -9.67 -8.16
C TYR A 439 1.20 -10.68 -7.91
N ASN A 440 1.42 -11.64 -8.81
CA ASN A 440 2.51 -12.60 -8.65
C ASN A 440 3.89 -11.93 -8.78
N GLN A 441 4.02 -10.88 -9.59
CA GLN A 441 5.27 -10.10 -9.67
C GLN A 441 5.59 -9.39 -8.35
N VAL A 442 4.59 -8.81 -7.68
CA VAL A 442 4.78 -8.22 -6.35
C VAL A 442 5.22 -9.29 -5.34
N LEU A 443 4.59 -10.47 -5.34
CA LEU A 443 5.01 -11.54 -4.43
C LEU A 443 6.43 -12.06 -4.70
N LYS A 444 6.88 -12.05 -5.96
CA LYS A 444 8.29 -12.33 -6.29
C LYS A 444 9.25 -11.26 -5.77
N GLN A 445 8.82 -10.00 -5.68
CA GLN A 445 9.61 -8.95 -5.04
C GLN A 445 9.64 -9.14 -3.51
N VAL A 446 8.52 -9.50 -2.91
CA VAL A 446 8.44 -9.84 -1.47
C VAL A 446 9.34 -11.03 -1.15
N LEU A 447 9.36 -12.08 -1.99
CA LEU A 447 10.28 -13.20 -1.86
C LEU A 447 11.74 -12.74 -1.80
N LYS A 448 12.18 -11.95 -2.80
CA LYS A 448 13.54 -11.40 -2.83
C LYS A 448 13.85 -10.52 -1.62
N ALA A 449 12.87 -9.79 -1.12
CA ALA A 449 13.04 -8.95 0.04
C ALA A 449 13.20 -9.81 1.33
N LEU A 450 12.44 -10.91 1.46
CA LEU A 450 12.60 -11.89 2.54
C LEU A 450 13.98 -12.56 2.51
N GLU A 451 14.47 -12.94 1.32
CA GLU A 451 15.84 -13.44 1.15
C GLU A 451 16.87 -12.39 1.61
N GLY A 452 16.64 -11.11 1.30
CA GLY A 452 17.47 -9.98 1.73
C GLY A 452 17.52 -9.76 3.25
N GLU A 453 16.53 -10.24 4.00
CA GLU A 453 16.54 -10.24 5.47
C GLU A 453 17.36 -11.39 6.09
N GLY A 454 17.99 -12.22 5.26
CA GLY A 454 18.81 -13.35 5.69
C GLY A 454 18.00 -14.63 5.97
N LEU A 455 16.79 -14.74 5.42
CA LEU A 455 16.03 -15.98 5.48
C LEU A 455 16.49 -16.95 4.39
N GLU A 456 16.91 -18.14 4.82
CA GLU A 456 17.24 -19.27 3.93
C GLU A 456 15.98 -20.07 3.59
N ASP A 457 16.00 -20.78 2.45
CA ASP A 457 14.97 -21.71 1.99
C ASP A 457 13.54 -21.14 1.94
N VAL A 458 13.39 -19.85 1.62
CA VAL A 458 12.08 -19.20 1.42
C VAL A 458 11.54 -19.46 0.02
N SER A 459 10.24 -19.79 -0.07
CA SER A 459 9.53 -20.03 -1.32
C SER A 459 8.58 -18.88 -1.68
N LEU A 460 8.10 -18.86 -2.93
CA LEU A 460 7.06 -17.90 -3.34
C LEU A 460 5.77 -18.05 -2.50
N LEU A 461 5.50 -19.26 -2.00
CA LEU A 461 4.39 -19.51 -1.10
C LEU A 461 4.61 -18.89 0.29
N ASP A 462 5.86 -18.80 0.76
CA ASP A 462 6.21 -18.12 2.00
C ASP A 462 6.05 -16.61 1.87
N ALA A 463 6.41 -16.02 0.72
CA ALA A 463 6.11 -14.61 0.43
C ALA A 463 4.60 -14.34 0.49
N HIS A 464 3.79 -15.23 -0.08
CA HIS A 464 2.34 -15.15 0.04
C HIS A 464 1.86 -15.30 1.50
N SER A 465 2.45 -16.23 2.26
CA SER A 465 2.15 -16.46 3.68
C SER A 465 2.52 -15.27 4.55
N PHE A 466 3.66 -14.63 4.31
CA PHE A 466 4.06 -13.37 4.93
C PHE A 466 2.99 -12.29 4.72
N CYS A 467 2.61 -12.02 3.46
CA CYS A 467 1.57 -11.04 3.13
C CYS A 467 0.24 -11.36 3.85
N TRP A 468 -0.16 -12.63 3.86
CA TRP A 468 -1.36 -13.05 4.57
C TRP A 468 -1.24 -12.79 6.08
N MET A 469 -0.11 -13.14 6.70
CA MET A 469 0.11 -12.98 8.13
C MET A 469 0.15 -11.51 8.55
N ILE A 470 0.85 -10.63 7.82
CA ILE A 470 0.88 -9.19 8.17
C ILE A 470 -0.52 -8.57 8.10
N SER A 471 -1.38 -9.02 7.20
CA SER A 471 -2.78 -8.54 7.12
C SER A 471 -3.66 -8.94 8.31
N HIS A 472 -3.21 -9.88 9.16
CA HIS A 472 -3.91 -10.37 10.35
C HIS A 472 -3.18 -10.04 11.66
N LEU A 473 -1.87 -9.84 11.62
CA LEU A 473 -1.02 -9.62 12.78
C LEU A 473 -0.75 -8.13 13.03
N VAL A 474 -0.60 -7.32 11.98
CA VAL A 474 -0.29 -5.89 12.10
C VAL A 474 -1.61 -5.12 12.19
N SER A 475 -1.81 -4.39 13.28
CA SER A 475 -3.04 -3.63 13.54
C SER A 475 -3.05 -2.25 12.86
N ASP A 476 -4.24 -1.69 12.64
CA ASP A 476 -4.42 -0.36 12.02
C ASP A 476 -3.68 0.76 12.79
N SER A 477 -3.44 0.59 14.09
CA SER A 477 -2.69 1.53 14.94
C SER A 477 -1.17 1.57 14.70
N GLN A 478 -0.62 0.69 13.86
CA GLN A 478 0.80 0.65 13.48
C GLN A 478 1.01 1.07 12.02
N GLN A 479 -0.01 1.68 11.39
CA GLN A 479 0.02 2.12 9.99
C GLN A 479 0.86 3.36 9.73
N GLU A 480 1.16 4.18 10.74
CA GLU A 480 1.93 5.42 10.55
C GLU A 480 3.36 5.14 10.12
N ILE A 481 3.61 5.38 8.84
CA ILE A 481 4.94 5.49 8.27
C ILE A 481 5.45 6.89 8.65
N PRO A 482 6.62 7.05 9.30
CA PRO A 482 7.14 8.36 9.62
C PRO A 482 7.37 9.16 8.33
N PRO A 483 7.15 10.49 8.33
CA PRO A 483 7.39 11.31 7.16
C PRO A 483 8.83 11.16 6.67
N ALA A 484 8.94 11.14 5.34
CA ALA A 484 10.16 11.13 4.57
C ALA A 484 11.22 12.08 5.15
N ALA A 485 12.47 11.62 5.22
CA ALA A 485 13.56 12.50 5.57
C ALA A 485 13.80 13.53 4.46
N THR A 486 14.01 14.79 4.85
CA THR A 486 14.51 15.85 3.99
C THR A 486 16.02 15.70 3.81
N VAL A 487 16.54 15.99 2.61
CA VAL A 487 17.98 16.21 2.41
C VAL A 487 18.35 17.47 3.18
N GLU A 488 19.17 17.35 4.21
CA GLU A 488 19.72 18.51 4.90
C GLU A 488 21.23 18.63 4.66
N PRO A 489 21.78 19.85 4.62
CA PRO A 489 23.22 20.03 4.56
C PRO A 489 23.89 19.42 5.79
N LEU A 490 24.99 18.68 5.57
CA LEU A 490 25.85 18.20 6.66
C LEU A 490 26.83 19.33 7.01
N ILE A 491 26.82 19.79 8.26
CA ILE A 491 27.76 20.81 8.72
C ILE A 491 29.09 20.14 9.04
N ILE A 492 30.15 20.50 8.32
CA ILE A 492 31.52 20.05 8.60
C ILE A 492 32.14 20.95 9.68
N ASP A 493 32.53 20.37 10.81
CA ASP A 493 33.29 21.09 11.84
C ASP A 493 34.78 21.15 11.46
N HIS A 494 35.19 22.26 10.83
CA HIS A 494 36.58 22.51 10.43
C HIS A 494 37.54 22.75 11.60
N SER A 495 37.04 22.88 12.84
CA SER A 495 37.85 23.06 14.04
C SER A 495 38.40 21.76 14.61
N VAL A 496 37.93 20.62 14.11
CA VAL A 496 38.45 19.30 14.46
C VAL A 496 39.81 19.11 13.76
N GLU A 497 40.90 19.18 14.51
CA GLU A 497 42.20 18.69 14.04
C GLU A 497 42.05 17.23 13.58
N VAL A 498 42.68 16.87 12.46
CA VAL A 498 42.62 15.51 11.88
C VAL A 498 42.78 14.51 13.01
N LEU A 499 41.71 13.79 13.34
CA LEU A 499 41.68 12.94 14.52
C LEU A 499 42.91 12.00 14.49
N PRO A 500 43.57 11.78 15.63
CA PRO A 500 44.76 10.94 15.65
C PRO A 500 44.39 9.53 15.15
N PRO A 501 45.29 8.82 14.44
CA PRO A 501 45.07 7.43 14.00
C PRO A 501 44.55 6.51 15.11
N SER A 502 44.90 6.79 16.36
CA SER A 502 44.45 6.06 17.55
C SER A 502 42.99 6.29 17.93
N MET A 503 42.34 7.40 17.53
CA MET A 503 40.88 7.58 17.66
C MET A 503 40.12 6.94 16.49
N PHE A 504 40.84 6.53 15.45
CA PHE A 504 40.32 5.71 14.37
C PHE A 504 40.54 4.21 14.62
N SER A 505 41.02 3.84 15.82
CA SER A 505 41.14 2.45 16.25
C SER A 505 39.81 1.74 16.04
N ASN A 506 39.92 0.53 15.51
CA ASN A 506 38.82 -0.20 14.92
C ASN A 506 37.82 -0.66 16.00
N ASP A 507 36.78 0.13 16.25
CA ASP A 507 35.51 -0.40 16.78
C ASP A 507 34.89 -1.44 15.81
N SER A 508 35.44 -1.60 14.60
CA SER A 508 35.13 -2.70 13.67
C SER A 508 36.05 -3.93 13.78
N ASP A 509 37.22 -3.84 14.44
CA ASP A 509 38.20 -4.94 14.48
C ASP A 509 38.47 -5.46 15.91
N GLU A 510 38.14 -4.72 16.97
CA GLU A 510 38.20 -5.29 18.34
C GLU A 510 37.14 -6.38 18.58
N GLU A 511 36.04 -6.41 17.80
CA GLU A 511 35.13 -7.57 17.75
C GLU A 511 35.63 -8.72 16.85
N LEU A 512 36.68 -8.50 16.04
CA LEU A 512 37.26 -9.54 15.16
C LEU A 512 38.38 -10.36 15.81
N GLU A 513 38.97 -9.90 16.92
CA GLU A 513 40.02 -10.68 17.62
C GLU A 513 39.54 -11.39 18.90
N ASN A 514 38.36 -11.08 19.41
CA ASN A 514 37.81 -11.72 20.63
C ASN A 514 36.49 -12.48 20.45
N GLY A 515 36.12 -12.81 19.21
CA GLY A 515 35.09 -13.79 18.89
C GLY A 515 35.72 -15.08 18.38
N GLN A 516 35.40 -16.21 19.02
CA GLN A 516 35.69 -17.53 18.48
C GLN A 516 35.31 -17.57 16.99
N SER A 517 36.21 -18.07 16.14
CA SER A 517 36.00 -18.20 14.70
C SER A 517 34.79 -19.09 14.39
N SER A 518 33.61 -18.50 14.29
CA SER A 518 32.55 -19.02 13.43
C SER A 518 32.81 -18.46 12.04
N GLY A 519 32.76 -19.32 11.02
CA GLY A 519 33.06 -18.95 9.64
C GLY A 519 32.17 -17.80 9.18
N VAL A 520 32.74 -16.60 9.09
CA VAL A 520 32.08 -15.46 8.45
C VAL A 520 32.14 -15.71 6.96
N ASP A 521 30.99 -15.99 6.34
CA ASP A 521 30.87 -16.07 4.89
C ASP A 521 31.06 -14.65 4.31
N TYR A 522 32.24 -14.40 3.77
CA TYR A 522 32.58 -13.14 3.12
C TYR A 522 31.67 -12.82 1.92
N GLY A 523 31.09 -13.84 1.29
CA GLY A 523 30.10 -13.67 0.23
C GLY A 523 28.78 -13.09 0.74
N GLU A 524 28.27 -13.56 1.88
CA GLU A 524 27.05 -13.01 2.49
C GLU A 524 27.23 -11.59 3.00
N LYS A 525 28.37 -11.31 3.65
CA LYS A 525 28.71 -9.96 4.12
C LYS A 525 28.80 -8.98 2.95
N GLN A 526 29.32 -9.42 1.80
CA GLN A 526 29.38 -8.61 0.60
C GLN A 526 27.99 -8.40 -0.03
N ARG A 527 27.16 -9.43 -0.15
CA ARG A 527 25.77 -9.30 -0.63
C ARG A 527 24.94 -8.34 0.24
N LEU A 528 25.09 -8.43 1.56
CA LEU A 528 24.42 -7.51 2.50
C LEU A 528 24.89 -6.06 2.31
N ASN A 529 26.19 -5.84 2.09
CA ASN A 529 26.71 -4.50 1.81
C ASN A 529 26.20 -3.95 0.47
N GLU A 530 26.11 -4.78 -0.56
CA GLU A 530 25.53 -4.42 -1.86
C GLU A 530 24.03 -4.09 -1.71
N TYR A 531 23.29 -4.88 -0.92
CA TYR A 531 21.89 -4.63 -0.61
C TYR A 531 21.69 -3.29 0.12
N PHE A 532 22.45 -3.02 1.18
CA PHE A 532 22.36 -1.73 1.89
C PHE A 532 22.83 -0.54 1.06
N GLY A 533 23.80 -0.75 0.15
CA GLY A 533 24.22 0.25 -0.83
C GLY A 533 23.05 0.64 -1.74
N LYS A 534 22.36 -0.36 -2.31
CA LYS A 534 21.20 -0.11 -3.16
C LYS A 534 20.06 0.58 -2.42
N LEU A 535 19.76 0.16 -1.18
CA LEU A 535 18.76 0.84 -0.35
C LEU A 535 19.09 2.31 -0.09
N ALA A 536 20.38 2.61 0.11
CA ALA A 536 20.82 3.99 0.26
C ALA A 536 20.67 4.77 -1.05
N GLU A 537 20.99 4.18 -2.20
CA GLU A 537 20.81 4.80 -3.52
C GLU A 537 19.34 5.15 -3.81
N ASP A 538 18.43 4.21 -3.57
CA ASP A 538 16.99 4.40 -3.80
C ASP A 538 16.44 5.53 -2.93
N GLU A 539 16.80 5.55 -1.64
CA GLU A 539 16.36 6.61 -0.73
C GLU A 539 17.02 7.96 -1.06
N ALA A 540 18.30 7.98 -1.43
CA ALA A 540 18.98 9.20 -1.87
C ALA A 540 18.34 9.79 -3.13
N LEU A 541 17.97 8.95 -4.11
CA LEU A 541 17.28 9.38 -5.33
C LEU A 541 15.90 9.94 -5.00
N ARG A 542 15.13 9.25 -4.14
CA ARG A 542 13.83 9.73 -3.68
C ARG A 542 13.95 11.10 -3.01
N CYS A 543 14.83 11.23 -2.02
CA CYS A 543 15.07 12.49 -1.32
C CYS A 543 15.56 13.61 -2.27
N GLU A 544 16.35 13.28 -3.29
CA GLU A 544 16.81 14.24 -4.29
C GLU A 544 15.69 14.74 -5.21
N LYS A 545 14.78 13.85 -5.63
CA LYS A 545 13.58 14.25 -6.37
C LYS A 545 12.69 15.15 -5.53
N GLU A 546 12.54 14.83 -4.25
CA GLU A 546 11.78 15.66 -3.31
C GLU A 546 12.45 17.03 -3.10
N ARG A 547 13.78 17.11 -3.07
CA ARG A 547 14.51 18.39 -3.02
C ARG A 547 14.20 19.25 -4.24
N LEU A 548 14.20 18.67 -5.44
CA LEU A 548 13.88 19.37 -6.69
C LEU A 548 12.41 19.82 -6.74
N ARG A 549 11.48 18.97 -6.30
CA ARG A 549 10.06 19.31 -6.15
C ARG A 549 9.83 20.44 -5.16
N HIS A 550 10.50 20.41 -4.00
CA HIS A 550 10.44 21.52 -3.05
C HIS A 550 11.05 22.82 -3.59
N ALA A 551 11.96 22.73 -4.56
CA ALA A 551 12.49 23.89 -5.28
C ALA A 551 11.62 24.31 -6.48
N GLY A 552 10.46 23.69 -6.69
CA GLY A 552 9.55 23.97 -7.81
C GLY A 552 10.11 23.54 -9.18
N ARG A 553 10.94 22.50 -9.20
CA ARG A 553 11.59 21.94 -10.38
C ARG A 553 11.19 20.48 -10.61
N GLU A 554 9.89 20.22 -10.69
CA GLU A 554 9.30 18.92 -11.06
C GLU A 554 9.92 18.38 -12.36
N ASP A 555 10.16 19.26 -13.34
CA ASP A 555 10.81 18.93 -14.61
C ASP A 555 12.19 18.27 -14.41
N LEU A 556 12.97 18.77 -13.45
CA LEU A 556 14.27 18.22 -13.11
C LEU A 556 14.14 16.98 -12.22
N ALA A 557 13.15 16.94 -11.32
CA ALA A 557 12.91 15.80 -10.45
C ALA A 557 12.57 14.55 -11.26
N ASP A 558 11.78 14.69 -12.31
CA ASP A 558 11.43 13.59 -13.22
C ASP A 558 12.62 13.18 -14.09
N ALA A 559 13.46 14.14 -14.48
CA ALA A 559 14.69 13.88 -15.23
C ALA A 559 15.81 13.25 -14.37
N ALA A 560 15.78 13.42 -13.05
CA ALA A 560 16.75 12.85 -12.13
C ALA A 560 16.62 11.31 -12.08
N LYS A 561 17.75 10.61 -12.16
CA LYS A 561 17.78 9.15 -12.26
C LYS A 561 19.05 8.53 -11.70
N SER A 562 18.93 7.27 -11.27
CA SER A 562 20.08 6.42 -10.98
C SER A 562 20.85 6.11 -12.27
N VAL A 563 22.17 6.14 -12.16
CA VAL A 563 23.16 5.79 -13.19
C VAL A 563 24.27 4.89 -12.63
N SER A 564 24.07 4.30 -11.44
CA SER A 564 25.05 3.45 -10.74
C SER A 564 25.44 2.19 -11.52
N ASN A 565 24.67 1.82 -12.54
CA ASN A 565 24.98 0.73 -13.45
C ASN A 565 26.18 1.00 -14.40
N ASP A 566 26.67 2.24 -14.51
CA ASP A 566 27.90 2.57 -15.24
C ASP A 566 28.98 3.13 -14.29
N PRO A 567 29.85 2.26 -13.73
CA PRO A 567 30.90 2.67 -12.81
C PRO A 567 31.89 3.68 -13.38
N ARG A 568 31.95 3.86 -14.72
CA ARG A 568 32.88 4.80 -15.38
C ARG A 568 32.47 6.25 -15.17
N LEU A 569 31.18 6.49 -14.92
CA LEU A 569 30.65 7.81 -14.59
C LEU A 569 31.23 8.31 -13.27
N GLY A 570 31.40 7.39 -12.32
CA GLY A 570 31.97 7.64 -10.99
C GLY A 570 31.05 8.48 -10.11
N TYR A 571 29.74 8.30 -10.23
CA TYR A 571 28.68 8.80 -9.36
C TYR A 571 27.41 7.95 -9.56
N ASP A 572 26.52 7.90 -8.58
CA ASP A 572 25.36 6.99 -8.57
C ASP A 572 24.08 7.63 -9.12
N ILE A 573 23.90 8.94 -8.95
CA ILE A 573 22.68 9.66 -9.35
C ILE A 573 23.04 10.86 -10.23
N ALA A 574 22.42 10.94 -11.40
CA ALA A 574 22.43 12.11 -12.26
C ALA A 574 21.21 12.98 -11.92
N SER A 575 21.46 14.18 -11.40
CA SER A 575 20.43 15.15 -11.01
C SER A 575 20.80 16.56 -11.47
N PHE A 576 20.15 17.58 -10.90
CA PHE A 576 20.27 18.97 -11.28
C PHE A 576 20.23 19.90 -10.07
N ASN A 577 20.90 21.05 -10.16
CA ASN A 577 20.70 22.15 -9.20
C ASN A 577 19.46 22.96 -9.59
N GLU A 578 19.03 23.87 -8.71
CA GLU A 578 17.83 24.69 -8.92
C GLU A 578 17.92 25.58 -10.18
N ASP A 579 19.13 26.00 -10.55
CA ASP A 579 19.43 26.76 -11.76
C ASP A 579 19.42 25.90 -13.04
N GLY A 580 19.19 24.58 -12.92
CA GLY A 580 19.23 23.62 -14.01
C GLY A 580 20.63 23.15 -14.42
N SER A 581 21.69 23.62 -13.77
CA SER A 581 23.01 23.03 -13.93
C SER A 581 23.00 21.57 -13.45
N LYS A 582 23.86 20.73 -14.03
CA LYS A 582 23.93 19.32 -13.63
C LYS A 582 24.40 19.20 -12.19
N ARG A 583 23.87 18.23 -11.46
CA ARG A 583 24.28 17.82 -10.11
C ARG A 583 24.63 16.34 -10.13
N TYR A 584 25.86 16.01 -9.78
CA TYR A 584 26.37 14.63 -9.77
C TYR A 584 26.42 14.16 -8.32
N ILE A 585 25.74 13.07 -8.00
CA ILE A 585 25.57 12.63 -6.61
C ILE A 585 26.16 11.24 -6.44
N GLU A 586 27.12 11.14 -5.52
CA GLU A 586 27.68 9.89 -5.01
C GLU A 586 27.00 9.53 -3.69
N VAL A 587 26.48 8.31 -3.56
CA VAL A 587 25.72 7.88 -2.39
C VAL A 587 26.56 6.99 -1.50
N LYS A 588 26.57 7.29 -0.19
CA LYS A 588 27.26 6.47 0.81
C LYS A 588 26.27 6.09 1.92
N ALA A 589 26.05 4.79 2.10
CA ALA A 589 25.42 4.27 3.30
C ALA A 589 26.37 4.43 4.48
N VAL A 590 25.98 5.19 5.51
CA VAL A 590 26.86 5.49 6.65
C VAL A 590 26.21 5.07 7.96
N ARG A 591 27.00 4.43 8.82
CA ARG A 591 26.61 4.19 10.21
C ARG A 591 26.95 5.43 11.05
N PRO A 592 25.99 5.99 11.80
CA PRO A 592 26.27 7.16 12.63
C PRO A 592 27.23 6.76 13.77
N HIS A 593 28.39 7.42 13.86
CA HIS A 593 29.24 7.39 15.04
C HIS A 593 29.06 8.69 15.81
N LYS A 594 29.19 8.65 17.15
CA LYS A 594 28.97 9.78 18.07
C LYS A 594 29.71 11.10 17.73
N ARG A 595 30.71 11.11 16.85
CA ARG A 595 31.54 12.29 16.55
C ARG A 595 32.00 12.44 15.07
N PHE A 596 31.82 11.45 14.20
CA PHE A 596 32.27 11.52 12.80
C PHE A 596 31.55 10.47 11.94
N ALA A 597 31.69 10.59 10.61
CA ALA A 597 31.23 9.61 9.63
C ALA A 597 32.44 9.06 8.87
N ARG A 598 32.56 7.73 8.73
CA ARG A 598 33.60 7.08 7.92
C ARG A 598 32.97 6.44 6.69
N PHE A 599 33.54 6.71 5.52
CA PHE A 599 33.15 6.13 4.24
C PHE A 599 34.38 5.97 3.36
N TYR A 600 34.25 5.18 2.29
CA TYR A 600 35.32 4.91 1.34
C TYR A 600 34.98 5.49 -0.02
N LEU A 601 35.99 6.00 -0.71
CA LEU A 601 35.90 6.49 -2.08
C LEU A 601 36.79 5.65 -2.99
N SER A 602 36.28 5.25 -4.14
CA SER A 602 37.12 4.67 -5.19
C SER A 602 38.02 5.75 -5.82
N SER A 603 39.09 5.32 -6.48
CA SER A 603 39.95 6.27 -7.21
C SER A 603 39.19 7.01 -8.32
N ASN A 604 38.18 6.36 -8.92
CA ASN A 604 37.35 6.99 -9.95
C ASN A 604 36.41 8.05 -9.33
N GLU A 605 35.70 7.73 -8.25
CA GLU A 605 34.86 8.69 -7.51
C GLU A 605 35.66 9.91 -7.04
N LEU A 606 36.85 9.68 -6.47
CA LEU A 606 37.70 10.77 -6.00
C LEU A 606 38.19 11.64 -7.17
N GLN A 607 38.53 11.06 -8.31
CA GLN A 607 38.93 11.83 -9.48
C GLN A 607 37.74 12.62 -10.06
N LYS A 608 36.57 11.98 -10.23
CA LYS A 608 35.36 12.61 -10.77
C LYS A 608 34.83 13.73 -9.88
N SER A 609 34.90 13.54 -8.57
CA SER A 609 34.54 14.58 -7.61
C SER A 609 35.45 15.80 -7.65
N ARG A 610 36.67 15.70 -8.21
CA ARG A 610 37.56 16.84 -8.50
C ARG A 610 37.27 17.44 -9.87
N ASP A 611 37.06 16.61 -10.88
CA ASP A 611 36.84 17.04 -12.28
C ASP A 611 35.49 17.76 -12.48
N LEU A 612 34.47 17.40 -11.69
CA LEU A 612 33.08 17.84 -11.86
C LEU A 612 32.64 18.90 -10.82
N GLN A 613 33.56 19.44 -10.02
CA GLN A 613 33.26 20.56 -9.12
C GLN A 613 32.81 21.82 -9.89
N PRO A 614 31.97 22.68 -9.27
CA PRO A 614 31.37 22.59 -7.93
C PRO A 614 30.17 21.64 -7.84
N ASN A 615 29.77 21.03 -8.95
CA ASN A 615 28.48 20.36 -9.09
C ASN A 615 28.45 18.89 -8.62
N TYR A 616 29.46 18.45 -7.88
CA TYR A 616 29.56 17.09 -7.37
C TYR A 616 29.25 17.06 -5.88
N TYR A 617 28.39 16.15 -5.44
CA TYR A 617 27.89 16.06 -4.08
C TYR A 617 28.02 14.64 -3.53
N TYR A 618 28.30 14.54 -2.23
CA TYR A 618 28.24 13.29 -1.49
C TYR A 618 26.94 13.26 -0.68
N TYR A 619 26.11 12.23 -0.87
CA TYR A 619 24.88 12.00 -0.11
C TYR A 619 25.12 10.87 0.88
N PHE A 620 25.05 11.18 2.18
CA PHE A 620 25.20 10.23 3.27
C PHE A 620 23.82 9.79 3.74
N VAL A 621 23.52 8.51 3.58
CA VAL A 621 22.28 7.91 4.06
C VAL A 621 22.55 7.20 5.38
N PHE A 622 21.99 7.76 6.45
CA PHE A 622 22.09 7.21 7.79
C PHE A 622 20.86 6.37 8.09
N GLN A 623 20.98 5.43 9.03
CA GLN A 623 19.84 4.66 9.54
C GLN A 623 19.05 3.94 8.42
N VAL A 624 19.74 3.43 7.39
CA VAL A 624 19.17 2.73 6.22
C VAL A 624 18.15 1.65 6.62
N LYS A 625 18.33 1.02 7.78
CA LYS A 625 17.48 -0.06 8.30
C LYS A 625 16.26 0.42 9.11
N THR A 626 16.16 1.69 9.46
CA THR A 626 15.08 2.16 10.36
C THR A 626 14.35 3.35 9.76
N LYS A 627 14.72 4.56 10.17
CA LYS A 627 14.21 5.80 9.59
C LYS A 627 15.36 6.45 8.84
N PRO A 628 15.55 6.13 7.55
CA PRO A 628 16.68 6.66 6.84
C PRO A 628 16.59 8.18 6.78
N TYR A 629 17.73 8.84 6.90
CA TYR A 629 17.82 10.27 6.64
C TYR A 629 19.06 10.60 5.85
N VAL A 630 18.91 11.59 4.97
CA VAL A 630 19.94 11.98 4.03
C VAL A 630 20.58 13.28 4.48
N ARG A 631 21.90 13.29 4.51
CA ARG A 631 22.70 14.51 4.66
C ARG A 631 23.63 14.67 3.47
N CYS A 632 23.83 15.88 2.98
CA CYS A 632 24.70 16.11 1.82
C CYS A 632 25.82 17.11 2.10
N ILE A 633 26.95 16.96 1.40
CA ILE A 633 28.00 17.97 1.27
C ILE A 633 28.37 18.16 -0.20
N GLU A 634 28.81 19.37 -0.56
CA GLU A 634 29.49 19.59 -1.83
C GLU A 634 30.91 19.01 -1.77
N ALA A 635 31.39 18.42 -2.87
CA ALA A 635 32.73 17.83 -2.92
C ALA A 635 33.85 18.85 -2.68
N SER A 636 33.60 20.13 -2.97
CA SER A 636 34.54 21.23 -2.71
C SER A 636 34.76 21.50 -1.21
N GLU A 637 33.79 21.12 -0.36
CA GLU A 637 33.89 21.25 1.10
C GLU A 637 34.73 20.12 1.73
N LEU A 638 34.99 19.03 0.99
CA LEU A 638 35.82 17.93 1.46
C LEU A 638 37.31 18.26 1.30
N GLU A 639 37.92 18.76 2.36
CA GLU A 639 39.35 19.11 2.37
C GLU A 639 40.28 17.89 2.27
N GLU A 640 41.41 18.03 1.55
CA GLU A 640 42.39 16.95 1.38
C GLU A 640 42.96 16.41 2.70
N ARG A 641 42.99 17.22 3.76
CA ARG A 641 43.46 16.80 5.09
C ARG A 641 42.61 15.69 5.71
N PHE A 642 41.37 15.49 5.26
CA PHE A 642 40.49 14.42 5.71
C PHE A 642 40.67 13.12 4.92
N LEU A 643 41.36 13.16 3.77
CA LEU A 643 41.60 11.98 2.93
C LEU A 643 42.80 11.19 3.44
N ARG A 644 42.60 9.89 3.66
CA ARG A 644 43.68 8.95 3.95
C ARG A 644 43.66 7.79 2.95
N PRO A 645 44.76 7.53 2.23
CA PRO A 645 44.84 6.36 1.35
C PRO A 645 44.65 5.07 2.16
N ASN A 646 43.69 4.24 1.76
CA ASN A 646 43.40 2.97 2.43
C ASN A 646 43.94 1.75 1.66
N GLN A 647 43.93 1.78 0.33
CA GLN A 647 44.42 0.71 -0.54
C GLN A 647 45.24 1.28 -1.69
N TYR A 648 46.27 0.56 -2.11
CA TYR A 648 47.14 0.92 -3.24
C TYR A 648 47.11 -0.19 -4.29
N SER A 649 46.87 0.17 -5.55
CA SER A 649 47.11 -0.71 -6.69
C SER A 649 48.54 -0.54 -7.19
N VAL A 650 49.30 -1.63 -7.28
CA VAL A 650 50.69 -1.61 -7.74
C VAL A 650 50.77 -2.36 -9.06
N THR A 651 51.19 -1.65 -10.12
CA THR A 651 51.48 -2.27 -11.43
C THR A 651 53.00 -2.34 -11.62
N VAL A 652 53.54 -3.56 -11.67
CA VAL A 652 54.97 -3.77 -11.93
C VAL A 652 55.15 -4.29 -13.36
N PRO A 653 55.79 -3.55 -14.28
CA PRO A 653 56.08 -4.05 -15.61
C PRO A 653 57.17 -5.12 -15.53
N PHE A 654 56.92 -6.30 -16.09
CA PHE A 654 57.95 -7.32 -16.30
C PHE A 654 58.11 -7.61 -17.79
N LYS A 655 59.37 -7.77 -18.24
CA LYS A 655 59.66 -8.20 -19.61
C LYS A 655 59.47 -9.70 -19.70
N ILE A 656 58.58 -10.17 -20.57
CA ILE A 656 58.53 -11.58 -20.96
C ILE A 656 59.71 -11.81 -21.90
N HIS A 657 60.76 -12.48 -21.43
CA HIS A 657 61.75 -13.04 -22.34
C HIS A 657 61.05 -14.14 -23.16
N ARG A 658 60.98 -13.93 -24.48
CA ARG A 658 60.39 -14.87 -25.42
C ARG A 658 61.14 -16.20 -25.44
#